data_AF-A0A952HI57-F1
#
_entry.id   AF-A0A952HI57-F1
#
_cell.length_a   1.000
_cell.length_b   1.000
_cell.length_c   1.000
_cell.angle_alpha   90.00
_cell.angle_beta   90.00
_cell.angle_gamma   90.00
#
_symmetry.space_group_name_H-M   'P 1'
#
loop_
_entity.id
_entity.type
_entity.pdbx_description
1 polymer ?
#
loop_
_entity_poly.entity_id
_entity_poly.type
_entity_poly.pdbx_seq_one_letter_code
_entity_poly.pdbx_strand_id
1 'polypeptide(L)'
;AKYIALQYTKEQVWQTFNINKKYTPVRFCDGYVCDMFYKDVIYNYYIWQLYRLCPDVPILYEHTVTKYLEETHYNADTHIFLLEQNFKHIVKTLNIKTYDQKEPLLKLCYDIVNMIYNDIVFNVGEYVTTIDALDFIEVVELDEIKKIHSGLTSSPASIEDAYNKIAKTLKSINDTENMFIHAYKSKTVNQNQANQCIGPRGFVTDVDRTVYKQPIMSGFIRGLNTIYEVAAESRTAAKAHRANDTQIAKSEYISRRLQLLSMYATKVIYGDCGSQEYMDVLVTKGSIRNFAGKYYLDDNNNLKVIKGDEKDLEDKILRIRTIFGCKLENPHHVCSTCLGDISTTFENNSNIGNLVVMYVMEKLSQAVLSTKHLSHSVKAGEIYFEPQTAKYFYANKENNLYLQKDVDTRGLSIVLPSKDVPKLIDVINLTHNRISVEKIGNLSQVFFVNETKNKAIKDRVNVMYNDRYCNITQEFLSYIKNNIVLSDVRGNFVINLDHWDKSKPMFNMPMKEDNLINFVSNVASIVESEIKRIKSAHEKADTLFTFLSKKLDINFSIVEIITYATSVYNKAVQDYRLPRGSVHMTAEKAKTISYGRSLSHLFSLQEQIEPIFAGNGDIFDPTNREDHPMDIFFDPQGVIEEYKRQHQ
;
A
#
# COMPACT_ATOMS: atom_id res chain seq x y z
N ALA A 1 -10.06 -3.61 -39.70
CA ALA A 1 -10.41 -3.00 -38.40
C ALA A 1 -11.35 -1.81 -38.54
N LYS A 2 -10.93 -0.67 -39.12
CA LYS A 2 -11.73 0.58 -39.18
C LYS A 2 -13.15 0.42 -39.76
N TYR A 3 -13.31 -0.34 -40.84
CA TYR A 3 -14.62 -0.64 -41.42
C TYR A 3 -15.54 -1.40 -40.45
N ILE A 4 -15.01 -2.41 -39.75
CA ILE A 4 -15.76 -3.17 -38.73
C ILE A 4 -16.18 -2.26 -37.57
N ALA A 5 -15.28 -1.39 -37.10
CA ALA A 5 -15.55 -0.49 -35.98
C ALA A 5 -16.65 0.57 -36.30
N LEU A 6 -16.58 1.15 -37.50
CA LEU A 6 -17.38 2.33 -37.86
C LEU A 6 -18.66 2.00 -38.63
N GLN A 7 -18.69 0.91 -39.39
CA GLN A 7 -19.80 0.62 -40.32
C GLN A 7 -20.69 -0.53 -39.85
N TYR A 8 -20.18 -1.47 -39.05
CA TYR A 8 -21.00 -2.60 -38.61
C TYR A 8 -21.82 -2.22 -37.37
N THR A 9 -23.08 -2.66 -37.35
CA THR A 9 -23.85 -2.71 -36.11
C THR A 9 -23.41 -3.89 -35.25
N LYS A 10 -23.79 -3.88 -33.98
CA LYS A 10 -23.50 -4.99 -33.07
C LYS A 10 -24.04 -6.31 -33.62
N GLU A 11 -25.28 -6.31 -34.09
CA GLU A 11 -25.97 -7.49 -34.61
C GLU A 11 -25.25 -8.02 -35.85
N GLN A 12 -24.77 -7.13 -36.72
CA GLN A 12 -23.99 -7.50 -37.90
C GLN A 12 -22.65 -8.14 -37.51
N VAL A 13 -21.96 -7.63 -36.49
CA VAL A 13 -20.70 -8.24 -36.01
C VAL A 13 -20.96 -9.65 -35.50
N TRP A 14 -21.94 -9.83 -34.62
CA TRP A 14 -22.28 -11.16 -34.13
C TRP A 14 -22.75 -12.06 -35.27
N GLN A 15 -23.69 -11.68 -36.13
CA GLN A 15 -24.13 -12.54 -37.24
C GLN A 15 -23.01 -12.90 -38.23
N THR A 16 -22.12 -11.95 -38.54
CA THR A 16 -21.03 -12.15 -39.52
C THR A 16 -19.95 -13.08 -38.98
N PHE A 17 -19.61 -12.95 -37.70
CA PHE A 17 -18.46 -13.64 -37.11
C PHE A 17 -18.83 -14.82 -36.20
N ASN A 18 -20.11 -15.02 -35.86
CA ASN A 18 -20.56 -16.05 -34.91
C ASN A 18 -20.76 -17.45 -35.53
N ILE A 19 -20.64 -17.68 -36.85
CA ILE A 19 -21.16 -18.95 -37.42
C ILE A 19 -20.20 -19.87 -38.20
N ASN A 20 -19.10 -19.48 -38.87
CA ASN A 20 -18.43 -20.51 -39.72
C ASN A 20 -16.91 -20.38 -40.00
N LYS A 21 -16.20 -19.40 -39.42
CA LYS A 21 -14.75 -19.25 -39.69
C LYS A 21 -13.96 -19.20 -38.39
N LYS A 22 -13.02 -20.15 -38.23
CA LYS A 22 -12.08 -20.19 -37.10
C LYS A 22 -11.23 -18.92 -37.05
N TYR A 23 -10.81 -18.41 -38.21
CA TYR A 23 -10.01 -17.19 -38.36
C TYR A 23 -10.58 -16.27 -39.45
N THR A 24 -10.39 -14.97 -39.28
CA THR A 24 -10.76 -13.91 -40.24
C THR A 24 -9.55 -13.01 -40.50
N PRO A 25 -9.16 -12.78 -41.76
CA PRO A 25 -8.11 -11.83 -42.08
C PRO A 25 -8.61 -10.40 -41.82
N VAL A 26 -7.93 -9.68 -40.93
CA VAL A 26 -8.22 -8.29 -40.60
C VAL A 26 -7.06 -7.40 -41.01
N ARG A 27 -7.33 -6.42 -41.87
CA ARG A 27 -6.39 -5.34 -42.23
C ARG A 27 -6.51 -4.15 -41.27
N PHE A 28 -5.38 -3.68 -40.77
CA PHE A 28 -5.24 -2.53 -39.87
C PHE A 28 -4.78 -1.26 -40.61
N CYS A 29 -4.83 -0.11 -39.94
CA CYS A 29 -4.51 1.18 -40.55
C CYS A 29 -3.01 1.39 -40.82
N ASP A 30 -2.15 0.61 -40.15
CA ASP A 30 -0.70 0.52 -40.39
C ASP A 30 -0.34 -0.37 -41.59
N GLY A 31 -1.33 -0.95 -42.27
CA GLY A 31 -1.12 -1.87 -43.39
C GLY A 31 -0.87 -3.32 -42.95
N TYR A 32 -0.79 -3.60 -41.65
CA TYR A 32 -0.64 -4.96 -41.14
C TYR A 32 -1.93 -5.77 -41.38
N VAL A 33 -1.76 -7.04 -41.74
CA VAL A 33 -2.86 -7.99 -41.94
C VAL A 33 -2.61 -9.18 -41.03
N CYS A 34 -3.59 -9.49 -40.18
CA CYS A 34 -3.52 -10.61 -39.24
C CYS A 34 -4.76 -11.48 -39.36
N ASP A 35 -4.58 -12.79 -39.34
CA ASP A 35 -5.68 -13.75 -39.21
C ASP A 35 -6.10 -13.84 -37.74
N MET A 36 -7.16 -13.10 -37.39
CA MET A 36 -7.67 -13.03 -36.02
C MET A 36 -8.73 -14.11 -35.79
N PHE A 37 -8.75 -14.67 -34.58
CA PHE A 37 -9.83 -15.55 -34.17
C PHE A 37 -11.15 -14.77 -34.12
N TYR A 38 -12.26 -15.38 -34.52
CA TYR A 38 -13.53 -14.65 -34.62
C TYR A 38 -13.98 -14.02 -33.28
N LYS A 39 -13.73 -14.70 -32.15
CA LYS A 39 -14.01 -14.18 -30.81
C LYS A 39 -13.19 -12.93 -30.50
N ASP A 40 -11.93 -12.89 -30.94
CA ASP A 40 -11.06 -11.72 -30.76
C ASP A 40 -11.58 -10.52 -31.56
N VAL A 41 -12.12 -10.74 -32.76
CA VAL A 41 -12.73 -9.68 -33.57
C VAL A 41 -13.96 -9.10 -32.88
N ILE A 42 -14.83 -9.97 -32.35
CA ILE A 42 -16.02 -9.56 -31.58
C ILE A 42 -15.61 -8.77 -30.34
N TYR A 43 -14.63 -9.26 -29.59
CA TYR A 43 -14.16 -8.59 -28.37
C TYR A 43 -13.55 -7.22 -28.67
N ASN A 44 -12.68 -7.14 -29.68
CA ASN A 44 -12.09 -5.87 -30.09
C ASN A 44 -13.12 -4.88 -30.64
N TYR A 45 -14.21 -5.33 -31.27
CA TYR A 45 -15.27 -4.43 -31.76
C TYR A 45 -15.86 -3.55 -30.65
N TYR A 46 -16.03 -4.08 -29.44
CA TYR A 46 -16.48 -3.32 -28.28
C TYR A 46 -15.47 -2.22 -27.91
N ILE A 47 -14.19 -2.55 -27.84
CA ILE A 47 -13.13 -1.59 -27.55
C ILE A 47 -13.02 -0.53 -28.66
N TRP A 48 -13.21 -0.96 -29.91
CA TRP A 48 -13.15 -0.09 -31.07
C TRP A 48 -14.30 0.91 -31.16
N GLN A 49 -15.34 0.79 -30.32
CA GLN A 49 -16.37 1.82 -30.21
C GLN A 49 -15.79 3.18 -29.82
N LEU A 50 -14.66 3.23 -29.10
CA LEU A 50 -13.94 4.48 -28.80
C LEU A 50 -13.63 5.30 -30.06
N TYR A 51 -13.33 4.64 -31.18
CA TYR A 51 -12.99 5.29 -32.44
C TYR A 51 -14.20 5.89 -33.16
N ARG A 52 -15.44 5.65 -32.71
CA ARG A 52 -16.62 6.32 -33.27
C ARG A 52 -16.66 7.80 -32.92
N LEU A 53 -16.17 8.18 -31.74
CA LEU A 53 -16.00 9.58 -31.34
C LEU A 53 -14.76 10.23 -31.97
N CYS A 54 -13.83 9.42 -32.49
CA CYS A 54 -12.61 9.90 -33.11
C CYS A 54 -12.29 9.14 -34.42
N PRO A 55 -13.11 9.29 -35.49
CA PRO A 55 -13.00 8.50 -36.71
C PRO A 55 -11.66 8.66 -37.45
N ASP A 56 -10.94 9.76 -37.24
CA ASP A 56 -9.67 10.03 -37.91
C ASP A 56 -8.48 9.29 -37.29
N VAL A 57 -8.62 8.80 -36.06
CA VAL A 57 -7.54 8.08 -35.37
C VAL A 57 -7.37 6.68 -35.99
N PRO A 58 -6.13 6.26 -36.34
CA PRO A 58 -5.89 4.95 -36.92
C PRO A 58 -6.05 3.84 -35.88
N ILE A 59 -6.72 2.74 -36.26
CA ILE A 59 -6.78 1.51 -35.45
C ILE A 59 -5.56 0.65 -35.81
N LEU A 60 -4.68 0.42 -34.84
CA LEU A 60 -3.42 -0.30 -34.97
C LEU A 60 -3.53 -1.73 -34.45
N TYR A 61 -2.74 -2.65 -35.01
CA TYR A 61 -2.68 -4.03 -34.54
C TYR A 61 -2.16 -4.16 -33.09
N GLU A 62 -1.23 -3.29 -32.71
CA GLU A 62 -0.58 -3.27 -31.40
C GLU A 62 -1.57 -3.15 -30.22
N HIS A 63 -2.75 -2.55 -30.45
CA HIS A 63 -3.75 -2.30 -29.40
C HIS A 63 -4.92 -3.30 -29.43
N THR A 64 -4.68 -4.53 -29.89
CA THR A 64 -5.72 -5.57 -30.03
C THR A 64 -5.57 -6.69 -29.01
N VAL A 65 -6.68 -7.37 -28.71
CA VAL A 65 -6.66 -8.55 -27.82
C VAL A 65 -5.76 -9.66 -28.35
N THR A 66 -5.72 -9.87 -29.67
CA THR A 66 -4.87 -10.90 -30.27
C THR A 66 -3.39 -10.65 -29.96
N LYS A 67 -2.94 -9.39 -30.02
CA LYS A 67 -1.58 -9.01 -29.62
C LYS A 67 -1.34 -9.25 -28.13
N TYR A 68 -2.29 -8.88 -27.28
CA TYR A 68 -2.20 -9.07 -25.83
C TYR A 68 -2.16 -10.55 -25.42
N LEU A 69 -2.82 -11.44 -26.17
CA LEU A 69 -2.86 -12.88 -25.92
C LEU A 69 -1.59 -13.62 -26.39
N GLU A 70 -0.69 -12.99 -27.14
CA GLU A 70 0.61 -13.61 -27.48
C GLU A 70 1.45 -13.88 -26.22
N GLU A 71 1.30 -13.04 -25.19
CA GLU A 71 2.06 -13.12 -23.94
C GLU A 71 1.21 -13.60 -22.75
N THR A 72 -0.12 -13.68 -22.91
CA THR A 72 -1.07 -13.89 -21.80
C THR A 72 -2.32 -14.69 -22.19
N HIS A 73 -3.23 -14.90 -21.24
CA HIS A 73 -4.57 -15.46 -21.49
C HIS A 73 -5.63 -14.43 -21.14
N TYR A 74 -6.85 -14.61 -21.68
CA TYR A 74 -8.02 -13.85 -21.25
C TYR A 74 -8.14 -13.89 -19.72
N ASN A 75 -8.26 -12.71 -19.12
CA ASN A 75 -8.35 -12.52 -17.68
C ASN A 75 -9.24 -11.32 -17.34
N ALA A 76 -9.53 -11.14 -16.05
CA ALA A 76 -10.36 -10.04 -15.56
C ALA A 76 -9.85 -8.66 -16.01
N ASP A 77 -8.53 -8.50 -16.19
CA ASP A 77 -7.89 -7.23 -16.52
C ASP A 77 -7.83 -6.95 -18.04
N THR A 78 -8.27 -7.89 -18.89
CA THR A 78 -8.08 -7.81 -20.35
C THR A 78 -8.78 -6.59 -20.96
N HIS A 79 -10.02 -6.33 -20.57
CA HIS A 79 -10.75 -5.16 -21.05
C HIS A 79 -10.12 -3.84 -20.56
N ILE A 80 -9.64 -3.81 -19.31
CA ILE A 80 -8.98 -2.62 -18.72
C ILE A 80 -7.72 -2.30 -19.52
N PHE A 81 -6.87 -3.29 -19.76
CA PHE A 81 -5.65 -3.12 -20.53
C PHE A 81 -5.94 -2.60 -21.95
N LEU A 82 -6.90 -3.22 -22.65
CA LEU A 82 -7.22 -2.82 -24.02
C LEU A 82 -7.83 -1.42 -24.11
N LEU A 83 -8.76 -1.08 -23.20
CA LEU A 83 -9.30 0.27 -23.10
C LEU A 83 -8.19 1.27 -22.82
N GLU A 84 -7.28 0.97 -21.89
CA GLU A 84 -6.15 1.84 -21.54
C GLU A 84 -5.22 2.09 -22.73
N GLN A 85 -4.79 1.05 -23.45
CA GLN A 85 -3.91 1.20 -24.61
C GLN A 85 -4.58 1.99 -25.75
N ASN A 86 -5.83 1.66 -26.09
CA ASN A 86 -6.57 2.37 -27.13
C ASN A 86 -6.86 3.83 -26.72
N PHE A 87 -7.23 4.06 -25.46
CA PHE A 87 -7.45 5.41 -24.92
C PHE A 87 -6.16 6.25 -24.96
N LYS A 88 -5.03 5.70 -24.50
CA LYS A 88 -3.72 6.37 -24.57
C LYS A 88 -3.32 6.72 -26.01
N HIS A 89 -3.56 5.80 -26.95
CA HIS A 89 -3.32 6.04 -28.38
C HIS A 89 -4.16 7.19 -28.93
N ILE A 90 -5.46 7.22 -28.60
CA ILE A 90 -6.37 8.31 -29.00
C ILE A 90 -5.90 9.64 -28.40
N VAL A 91 -5.63 9.69 -27.09
CA VAL A 91 -5.17 10.89 -26.38
C VAL A 91 -3.88 11.42 -26.99
N LYS A 92 -2.92 10.54 -27.28
CA LYS A 92 -1.64 10.92 -27.90
C LYS A 92 -1.82 11.43 -29.33
N THR A 93 -2.64 10.75 -30.14
CA THR A 93 -2.86 11.09 -31.56
C THR A 93 -3.59 12.42 -31.70
N LEU A 94 -4.59 12.67 -30.86
CA LEU A 94 -5.38 13.90 -30.87
C LEU A 94 -4.78 15.02 -30.01
N ASN A 95 -3.66 14.76 -29.32
CA ASN A 95 -3.01 15.71 -28.41
C ASN A 95 -3.99 16.28 -27.37
N ILE A 96 -4.78 15.41 -26.73
CA ILE A 96 -5.76 15.76 -25.70
C ILE A 96 -5.02 16.13 -24.41
N LYS A 97 -5.30 17.32 -23.86
CA LYS A 97 -4.56 17.91 -22.73
C LYS A 97 -5.39 18.20 -21.49
N THR A 98 -6.71 18.29 -21.60
CA THR A 98 -7.59 18.63 -20.48
C THR A 98 -8.53 17.48 -20.13
N TYR A 99 -9.09 17.51 -18.91
CA TYR A 99 -10.12 16.58 -18.47
C TYR A 99 -11.37 16.67 -19.35
N ASP A 100 -11.87 17.86 -19.65
CA ASP A 100 -13.10 18.05 -20.45
C ASP A 100 -13.02 17.43 -21.85
N GLN A 101 -11.81 17.43 -22.43
CA GLN A 101 -11.56 16.75 -23.71
C GLN A 101 -11.57 15.23 -23.57
N LYS A 102 -11.20 14.70 -22.40
CA LYS A 102 -11.21 13.26 -22.09
C LYS A 102 -12.60 12.77 -21.66
N GLU A 103 -13.41 13.61 -21.04
CA GLU A 103 -14.69 13.23 -20.43
C GLU A 103 -15.60 12.41 -21.35
N PRO A 104 -15.84 12.77 -22.63
CA PRO A 104 -16.68 11.96 -23.52
C PRO A 104 -16.11 10.57 -23.77
N LEU A 105 -14.78 10.44 -23.87
CA LEU A 105 -14.09 9.17 -24.05
C LEU A 105 -14.14 8.33 -22.77
N LEU A 106 -13.96 8.95 -21.59
CA LEU A 106 -14.04 8.28 -20.30
C LEU A 106 -15.45 7.73 -20.04
N LYS A 107 -16.48 8.52 -20.34
CA LYS A 107 -17.87 8.06 -20.29
C LYS A 107 -18.10 6.87 -21.22
N LEU A 108 -17.60 6.94 -22.45
CA LEU A 108 -17.72 5.85 -23.41
C LEU A 108 -16.96 4.60 -22.96
N CYS A 109 -15.81 4.71 -22.28
CA CYS A 109 -15.14 3.56 -21.66
C CYS A 109 -16.07 2.84 -20.68
N TYR A 110 -16.76 3.57 -19.80
CA TYR A 110 -17.75 2.98 -18.88
C TYR A 110 -18.90 2.30 -19.62
N ASP A 111 -19.44 2.95 -20.65
CA ASP A 111 -20.52 2.37 -21.47
C ASP A 111 -20.06 1.09 -22.18
N ILE A 112 -18.83 1.07 -22.71
CA ILE A 112 -18.25 -0.12 -23.35
C ILE A 112 -18.14 -1.28 -22.35
N VAL A 113 -17.68 -1.03 -21.12
CA VAL A 113 -17.61 -2.08 -20.09
C VAL A 113 -18.99 -2.67 -19.81
N ASN A 114 -20.01 -1.81 -19.70
CA ASN A 114 -21.40 -2.26 -19.53
C ASN A 114 -21.90 -3.05 -20.75
N MET A 115 -21.57 -2.63 -21.97
CA MET A 115 -21.92 -3.35 -23.20
C MET A 115 -21.28 -4.74 -23.23
N ILE A 116 -19.98 -4.83 -22.93
CA ILE A 116 -19.24 -6.09 -22.84
C ILE A 116 -19.93 -7.01 -21.84
N TYR A 117 -20.21 -6.52 -20.63
CA TYR A 117 -20.88 -7.31 -19.60
C TYR A 117 -22.25 -7.84 -20.06
N ASN A 118 -23.12 -6.94 -20.52
CA ASN A 118 -24.49 -7.31 -20.91
C ASN A 118 -24.52 -8.29 -22.09
N ASP A 119 -23.71 -8.05 -23.11
CA ASP A 119 -23.75 -8.86 -24.33
C ASP A 119 -22.99 -10.18 -24.17
N ILE A 120 -21.90 -10.23 -23.39
CA ILE A 120 -21.22 -11.50 -23.08
C ILE A 120 -22.14 -12.36 -22.21
N VAL A 121 -22.72 -11.81 -21.14
CA VAL A 121 -23.63 -12.58 -20.26
C VAL A 121 -24.80 -13.17 -21.04
N PHE A 122 -25.38 -12.41 -21.99
CA PHE A 122 -26.51 -12.89 -22.78
C PHE A 122 -26.12 -13.87 -23.90
N ASN A 123 -25.10 -13.55 -24.70
CA ASN A 123 -24.79 -14.31 -25.92
C ASN A 123 -23.89 -15.53 -25.69
N VAL A 124 -23.09 -15.55 -24.62
CA VAL A 124 -22.18 -16.67 -24.32
C VAL A 124 -22.52 -17.40 -23.01
N GLY A 125 -23.72 -17.15 -22.47
CA GLY A 125 -24.20 -17.81 -21.25
C GLY A 125 -24.19 -19.34 -21.30
N GLU A 126 -24.41 -19.93 -22.48
CA GLU A 126 -24.36 -21.39 -22.69
C GLU A 126 -22.97 -22.00 -22.48
N TYR A 127 -21.90 -21.20 -22.56
CA TYR A 127 -20.52 -21.62 -22.33
C TYR A 127 -20.06 -21.39 -20.89
N VAL A 128 -20.95 -20.92 -20.00
CA VAL A 128 -20.61 -20.73 -18.58
C VAL A 128 -20.48 -22.09 -17.92
N THR A 129 -19.27 -22.36 -17.44
CA THR A 129 -18.87 -23.59 -16.77
C THR A 129 -18.76 -23.36 -15.26
N THR A 130 -18.91 -24.43 -14.47
CA THR A 130 -18.70 -24.41 -13.03
C THR A 130 -17.41 -25.13 -12.66
N ILE A 131 -16.82 -24.75 -11.53
CA ILE A 131 -15.74 -25.51 -10.88
C ILE A 131 -16.37 -26.39 -9.81
N ASP A 132 -16.02 -27.67 -9.79
CA ASP A 132 -16.48 -28.60 -8.76
C ASP A 132 -15.34 -29.18 -7.92
N ALA A 133 -15.67 -30.04 -6.95
CA ALA A 133 -14.66 -30.65 -6.08
C ALA A 133 -13.77 -31.69 -6.81
N LEU A 134 -14.26 -32.31 -7.89
CA LEU A 134 -13.51 -33.28 -8.68
C LEU A 134 -12.37 -32.58 -9.44
N ASP A 135 -12.60 -31.36 -9.94
CA ASP A 135 -11.55 -30.53 -10.54
C ASP A 135 -10.35 -30.36 -9.59
N PHE A 136 -10.62 -30.08 -8.31
CA PHE A 136 -9.57 -29.94 -7.30
C PHE A 136 -8.87 -31.26 -6.98
N ILE A 137 -9.62 -32.36 -6.90
CA ILE A 137 -9.06 -33.69 -6.64
C ILE A 137 -8.12 -34.10 -7.76
N GLU A 138 -8.52 -33.91 -9.03
CA GLU A 138 -7.68 -34.21 -10.19
C GLU A 138 -6.33 -33.47 -10.10
N VAL A 139 -6.35 -32.17 -9.76
CA VAL A 139 -5.14 -31.36 -9.61
C VAL A 139 -4.27 -31.83 -8.45
N VAL A 140 -4.88 -32.12 -7.29
CA VAL A 140 -4.18 -32.60 -6.09
C VAL A 140 -3.51 -33.96 -6.32
N GLU A 141 -4.10 -34.77 -7.20
CA GLU A 141 -3.63 -36.11 -7.56
C GLU A 141 -2.53 -36.13 -8.63
N LEU A 142 -2.24 -35.01 -9.30
CA LEU A 142 -1.12 -34.89 -10.25
C LEU A 142 0.21 -35.23 -9.58
N ASP A 143 1.02 -36.05 -10.25
CA ASP A 143 2.31 -36.52 -9.73
C ASP A 143 3.26 -35.38 -9.36
N GLU A 144 3.28 -34.30 -10.14
CA GLU A 144 4.09 -33.11 -9.82
C GLU A 144 3.64 -32.43 -8.53
N ILE A 145 2.32 -32.28 -8.33
CA ILE A 145 1.74 -31.66 -7.14
C ILE A 145 1.98 -32.54 -5.90
N LYS A 146 1.83 -33.86 -6.04
CA LYS A 146 2.19 -34.83 -4.99
C LYS A 146 3.66 -34.74 -4.60
N LYS A 147 4.58 -34.66 -5.58
CA LYS A 147 6.02 -34.50 -5.33
C LYS A 147 6.31 -33.20 -4.58
N ILE A 148 5.72 -32.07 -5.00
CA ILE A 148 5.84 -30.79 -4.30
C ILE A 148 5.38 -30.93 -2.84
N HIS A 149 4.24 -31.58 -2.61
CA HIS A 149 3.69 -31.76 -1.27
C HIS A 149 4.58 -32.66 -0.38
N SER A 150 5.08 -33.77 -0.92
CA SER A 150 5.98 -34.69 -0.18
C SER A 150 7.31 -34.05 0.21
N GLY A 151 7.77 -33.03 -0.53
CA GLY A 151 9.01 -32.29 -0.26
C GLY A 151 8.85 -31.10 0.69
N LEU A 152 7.66 -30.87 1.26
CA LEU A 152 7.42 -29.73 2.14
C LEU A 152 8.17 -29.86 3.47
N THR A 153 8.77 -28.76 3.90
CA THR A 153 9.35 -28.61 5.24
C THR A 153 8.62 -27.51 6.01
N SER A 154 8.69 -27.54 7.35
CA SER A 154 8.06 -26.54 8.23
C SER A 154 8.78 -25.19 8.24
N SER A 155 9.16 -24.68 7.07
CA SER A 155 9.83 -23.39 6.90
C SER A 155 9.03 -22.47 5.96
N PRO A 156 8.95 -21.15 6.23
CA PRO A 156 8.23 -20.22 5.37
C PRO A 156 8.69 -20.24 3.91
N ALA A 157 10.01 -20.38 3.69
CA ALA A 157 10.61 -20.46 2.36
C ALA A 157 10.15 -21.71 1.59
N SER A 158 9.97 -22.85 2.28
CA SER A 158 9.47 -24.08 1.65
C SER A 158 8.02 -23.95 1.20
N ILE A 159 7.18 -23.23 1.94
CA ILE A 159 5.79 -23.00 1.56
C ILE A 159 5.71 -22.05 0.35
N GLU A 160 6.51 -20.99 0.33
CA GLU A 160 6.59 -20.07 -0.80
C GLU A 160 7.11 -20.76 -2.07
N ASP A 161 8.16 -21.58 -1.95
CA ASP A 161 8.68 -22.39 -3.05
C ASP A 161 7.62 -23.37 -3.58
N ALA A 162 6.85 -24.01 -2.69
CA ALA A 162 5.75 -24.87 -3.11
C ALA A 162 4.67 -24.11 -3.89
N TYR A 163 4.27 -22.92 -3.44
CA TYR A 163 3.31 -22.08 -4.17
C TYR A 163 3.81 -21.67 -5.55
N ASN A 164 5.09 -21.31 -5.67
CA ASN A 164 5.70 -20.95 -6.96
C ASN A 164 5.75 -22.15 -7.91
N LYS A 165 6.11 -23.33 -7.40
CA LYS A 165 6.14 -24.58 -8.19
C LYS A 165 4.73 -24.99 -8.65
N ILE A 166 3.74 -24.93 -7.77
CA ILE A 166 2.34 -25.18 -8.09
C ILE A 166 1.87 -24.23 -9.21
N ALA A 167 2.12 -22.93 -9.05
CA ALA A 167 1.74 -21.94 -10.05
C ALA A 167 2.39 -22.21 -11.42
N LYS A 168 3.65 -22.66 -11.43
CA LYS A 168 4.38 -23.03 -12.65
C LYS A 168 3.76 -24.27 -13.32
N THR A 169 3.51 -25.34 -12.55
CA THR A 169 2.87 -26.57 -13.04
C THR A 169 1.50 -26.30 -13.66
N LEU A 170 0.62 -25.58 -12.95
CA LEU A 170 -0.73 -25.30 -13.47
C LEU A 170 -0.70 -24.44 -14.74
N LYS A 171 0.23 -23.48 -14.83
CA LYS A 171 0.36 -22.63 -16.03
C LYS A 171 0.88 -23.40 -17.24
N SER A 172 1.70 -24.44 -17.05
CA SER A 172 2.23 -25.25 -18.16
C SER A 172 1.24 -26.24 -18.79
N ILE A 173 0.14 -26.56 -18.12
CA ILE A 173 -0.85 -27.54 -18.61
C ILE A 173 -1.78 -26.87 -19.63
N ASN A 174 -1.58 -27.07 -20.92
CA ASN A 174 -2.37 -26.40 -21.97
C ASN A 174 -3.60 -27.20 -22.43
N ASP A 175 -3.51 -28.52 -22.46
CA ASP A 175 -4.60 -29.40 -22.90
C ASP A 175 -5.26 -30.03 -21.67
N THR A 176 -6.28 -29.37 -21.14
CA THR A 176 -7.05 -29.88 -20.00
C THR A 176 -8.51 -29.45 -20.07
N GLU A 177 -9.40 -30.36 -19.70
CA GLU A 177 -10.83 -30.08 -19.50
C GLU A 177 -11.12 -29.62 -18.05
N ASN A 178 -10.09 -29.54 -17.19
CA ASN A 178 -10.25 -29.18 -15.79
C ASN A 178 -10.54 -27.68 -15.65
N MET A 179 -11.74 -27.36 -15.14
CA MET A 179 -12.22 -25.98 -15.10
C MET A 179 -11.50 -25.12 -14.06
N PHE A 180 -10.96 -25.75 -13.01
CA PHE A 180 -10.14 -25.05 -12.03
C PHE A 180 -8.81 -24.56 -12.63
N ILE A 181 -8.16 -25.36 -13.50
CA ILE A 181 -6.92 -24.93 -14.18
C ILE A 181 -7.20 -23.73 -15.09
N HIS A 182 -8.30 -23.76 -15.85
CA HIS A 182 -8.73 -22.62 -16.67
C HIS A 182 -8.95 -21.37 -15.81
N ALA A 183 -9.69 -21.49 -14.71
CA ALA A 183 -9.95 -20.38 -13.79
C ALA A 183 -8.67 -19.84 -13.10
N TYR A 184 -7.70 -20.71 -12.82
CA TYR A 184 -6.41 -20.35 -12.25
C TYR A 184 -5.55 -19.55 -13.24
N LYS A 185 -5.55 -19.96 -14.52
CA LYS A 185 -4.84 -19.28 -15.62
C LYS A 185 -5.46 -17.94 -15.97
N SER A 186 -6.79 -17.86 -16.02
CA SER A 186 -7.55 -16.63 -16.30
C SER A 186 -7.55 -15.65 -15.13
N LYS A 187 -6.97 -16.03 -13.97
CA LYS A 187 -7.02 -15.26 -12.72
C LYS A 187 -8.44 -14.95 -12.23
N THR A 188 -9.43 -15.74 -12.66
CA THR A 188 -10.81 -15.65 -12.14
C THR A 188 -10.85 -16.06 -10.67
N VAL A 189 -9.97 -16.99 -10.27
CA VAL A 189 -9.72 -17.30 -8.86
C VAL A 189 -8.41 -16.65 -8.40
N ASN A 190 -8.39 -16.18 -7.16
CA ASN A 190 -7.17 -15.65 -6.55
C ASN A 190 -6.14 -16.78 -6.38
N GLN A 191 -4.99 -16.66 -7.05
CA GLN A 191 -3.95 -17.71 -7.07
C GLN A 191 -3.48 -18.09 -5.67
N ASN A 192 -3.44 -17.16 -4.73
CA ASN A 192 -2.99 -17.47 -3.38
C ASN A 192 -4.02 -18.30 -2.60
N GLN A 193 -5.32 -18.03 -2.79
CA GLN A 193 -6.38 -18.85 -2.20
C GLN A 193 -6.41 -20.23 -2.85
N ALA A 194 -6.32 -20.26 -4.18
CA ALA A 194 -6.20 -21.50 -4.94
C ALA A 194 -5.02 -22.37 -4.46
N ASN A 195 -3.86 -21.75 -4.23
CA ASN A 195 -2.66 -22.42 -3.71
C ASN A 195 -2.86 -22.99 -2.29
N GLN A 196 -3.68 -22.37 -1.44
CA GLN A 196 -4.01 -22.92 -0.10
C GLN A 196 -4.98 -24.10 -0.18
N CYS A 197 -5.79 -24.19 -1.23
CA CYS A 197 -6.66 -25.34 -1.46
C CYS A 197 -5.85 -26.59 -1.88
N ILE A 198 -4.95 -26.42 -2.86
CA ILE A 198 -4.19 -27.53 -3.49
C ILE A 198 -2.81 -27.78 -2.87
N GLY A 199 -2.19 -26.76 -2.28
CA GLY A 199 -0.90 -26.80 -1.58
C GLY A 199 -1.09 -26.72 -0.06
N PRO A 200 -0.04 -26.44 0.72
CA PRO A 200 -0.17 -26.27 2.17
C PRO A 200 -0.92 -24.97 2.52
N ARG A 201 -1.70 -24.96 3.60
CA ARG A 201 -2.28 -23.74 4.16
C ARG A 201 -1.20 -22.79 4.73
N GLY A 202 -0.13 -23.36 5.29
CA GLY A 202 1.07 -22.68 5.73
C GLY A 202 1.00 -22.07 7.14
N PHE A 203 1.79 -21.02 7.38
CA PHE A 203 1.84 -20.33 8.67
C PHE A 203 0.62 -19.44 8.87
N VAL A 204 -0.12 -19.67 9.95
CA VAL A 204 -1.29 -18.88 10.35
C VAL A 204 -1.01 -18.13 11.65
N THR A 205 -1.84 -17.12 11.96
CA THR A 205 -1.64 -16.25 13.12
C THR A 205 -2.81 -16.32 14.09
N ASP A 206 -2.54 -16.10 15.37
CA ASP A 206 -3.59 -15.87 16.35
C ASP A 206 -4.19 -14.45 16.21
N VAL A 207 -5.22 -14.14 16.99
CA VAL A 207 -5.93 -12.85 17.02
C VAL A 207 -5.00 -11.68 17.38
N ASP A 208 -3.94 -11.94 18.13
CA ASP A 208 -2.90 -10.97 18.48
C ASP A 208 -1.83 -10.78 17.38
N ARG A 209 -1.99 -11.47 16.24
CA ARG A 209 -1.10 -11.49 15.06
C ARG A 209 0.22 -12.24 15.29
N THR A 210 0.39 -12.93 16.40
CA THR A 210 1.55 -13.81 16.61
C THR A 210 1.44 -15.03 15.70
N VAL A 211 2.51 -15.33 14.97
CA VAL A 211 2.55 -16.47 14.06
C VAL A 211 2.76 -17.75 14.85
N TYR A 212 1.93 -18.76 14.57
CA TYR A 212 2.13 -20.07 15.18
C TYR A 212 3.44 -20.70 14.69
N LYS A 213 4.17 -21.37 15.61
CA LYS A 213 5.44 -22.02 15.28
C LYS A 213 5.29 -23.19 14.31
N GLN A 214 4.19 -23.92 14.41
CA GLN A 214 3.90 -25.05 13.53
C GLN A 214 2.97 -24.60 12.40
N PRO A 215 3.39 -24.70 11.13
CA PRO A 215 2.51 -24.43 10.01
C PRO A 215 1.50 -25.56 9.79
N ILE A 216 0.38 -25.23 9.14
CA ILE A 216 -0.58 -26.20 8.63
C ILE A 216 -0.02 -26.74 7.31
N MET A 217 0.46 -27.98 7.33
CA MET A 217 1.12 -28.61 6.18
C MET A 217 0.11 -29.14 5.16
N SER A 218 -1.10 -29.44 5.60
CA SER A 218 -2.19 -29.85 4.71
C SER A 218 -2.84 -28.67 3.99
N GLY A 219 -3.47 -28.95 2.85
CA GLY A 219 -4.32 -28.02 2.11
C GLY A 219 -5.80 -28.26 2.41
N PHE A 220 -6.67 -27.31 2.06
CA PHE A 220 -8.10 -27.47 2.32
C PHE A 220 -8.72 -28.70 1.63
N ILE A 221 -8.25 -29.07 0.44
CA ILE A 221 -8.76 -30.24 -0.29
C ILE A 221 -8.31 -31.55 0.35
N ARG A 222 -7.10 -31.59 0.92
CA ARG A 222 -6.58 -32.76 1.65
C ARG A 222 -7.13 -32.87 3.08
N GLY A 223 -7.87 -31.84 3.54
CA GLY A 223 -8.48 -31.76 4.86
C GLY A 223 -7.53 -31.30 5.96
N LEU A 224 -8.10 -30.67 6.98
CA LEU A 224 -7.40 -30.36 8.24
C LEU A 224 -7.61 -31.55 9.19
N ASN A 225 -6.56 -32.36 9.37
CA ASN A 225 -6.68 -33.69 9.95
C ASN A 225 -6.43 -33.71 11.47
N THR A 226 -5.94 -32.60 12.03
CA THR A 226 -5.67 -32.49 13.46
C THR A 226 -6.49 -31.39 14.12
N ILE A 227 -6.77 -31.57 15.43
CA ILE A 227 -7.43 -30.54 16.25
C ILE A 227 -6.61 -29.24 16.23
N TYR A 228 -5.27 -29.35 16.21
CA TYR A 228 -4.38 -28.20 16.12
C TYR A 228 -4.64 -27.38 14.85
N GLU A 229 -4.68 -28.01 13.68
CA GLU A 229 -4.90 -27.32 12.40
C GLU A 229 -6.25 -26.63 12.35
N VAL A 230 -7.32 -27.31 12.81
CA VAL A 230 -8.66 -26.73 12.88
C VAL A 230 -8.72 -25.55 13.87
N ALA A 231 -8.12 -25.70 15.05
CA ALA A 231 -8.09 -24.67 16.07
C ALA A 231 -7.28 -23.44 15.61
N ALA A 232 -6.11 -23.66 15.01
CA ALA A 232 -5.25 -22.61 14.48
C ALA A 232 -5.95 -21.85 13.34
N GLU A 233 -6.57 -22.54 12.38
CA GLU A 233 -7.30 -21.89 11.28
C GLU A 233 -8.55 -21.14 11.78
N SER A 234 -9.20 -21.61 12.86
CA SER A 234 -10.33 -20.88 13.47
C SER A 234 -9.96 -19.47 13.92
N ARG A 235 -8.69 -19.22 14.30
CA ARG A 235 -8.24 -17.89 14.72
C ARG A 235 -8.16 -16.92 13.55
N THR A 236 -7.81 -17.40 12.35
CA THR A 236 -7.86 -16.60 11.11
C THR A 236 -9.27 -16.02 10.89
N ALA A 237 -10.31 -16.84 11.08
CA ALA A 237 -11.69 -16.40 10.96
C ALA A 237 -12.08 -15.38 12.05
N ALA A 238 -11.71 -15.61 13.30
CA ALA A 238 -11.96 -14.68 14.41
C ALA A 238 -11.28 -13.32 14.20
N LYS A 239 -10.04 -13.32 13.70
CA LYS A 239 -9.28 -12.11 13.36
C LYS A 239 -9.97 -11.32 12.23
N ALA A 240 -10.42 -12.00 11.18
CA ALA A 240 -11.15 -11.36 10.09
C ALA A 240 -12.44 -10.69 10.59
N HIS A 241 -13.20 -11.36 11.46
CA HIS A 241 -14.39 -10.79 12.07
C HIS A 241 -14.07 -9.53 12.89
N ARG A 242 -13.00 -9.55 13.69
CA ARG A 242 -12.55 -8.39 14.48
C ARG A 242 -12.11 -7.21 13.61
N ALA A 243 -11.45 -7.48 12.48
CA ALA A 243 -11.04 -6.46 11.53
C ALA A 243 -12.25 -5.74 10.92
N ASN A 244 -13.26 -6.51 10.51
CA ASN A 244 -14.49 -5.97 9.91
C ASN A 244 -15.27 -5.06 10.86
N ASP A 245 -15.30 -5.39 12.16
CA ASP A 245 -16.09 -4.64 13.14
C ASP A 245 -15.37 -3.35 13.60
N THR A 246 -14.15 -3.50 14.15
CA THR A 246 -13.48 -2.38 14.85
C THR A 246 -12.46 -1.62 14.01
N GLN A 247 -11.75 -2.31 13.11
CA GLN A 247 -10.62 -1.68 12.39
C GLN A 247 -11.13 -0.80 11.25
N ILE A 248 -12.22 -1.20 10.59
CA ILE A 248 -12.87 -0.40 9.54
C ILE A 248 -13.46 0.88 10.11
N ALA A 249 -14.22 0.80 11.21
CA ALA A 249 -14.78 1.99 11.85
C ALA A 249 -13.69 3.03 12.17
N LYS A 250 -12.52 2.55 12.65
CA LYS A 250 -11.37 3.42 12.90
C LYS A 250 -10.74 3.97 11.61
N SER A 251 -10.57 3.16 10.56
CA SER A 251 -9.98 3.62 9.30
C SER A 251 -10.86 4.65 8.61
N GLU A 252 -12.18 4.46 8.60
CA GLU A 252 -13.14 5.40 8.02
C GLU A 252 -13.21 6.71 8.81
N TYR A 253 -13.12 6.66 10.13
CA TYR A 253 -13.04 7.89 10.94
C TYR A 253 -11.77 8.69 10.65
N ILE A 254 -10.62 8.01 10.51
CA ILE A 254 -9.36 8.62 10.05
C ILE A 254 -9.54 9.20 8.65
N SER A 255 -10.13 8.45 7.73
CA SER A 255 -10.38 8.88 6.35
C SER A 255 -11.13 10.20 6.31
N ARG A 256 -12.23 10.31 7.06
CA ARG A 256 -13.02 11.53 7.17
C ARG A 256 -12.20 12.71 7.68
N ARG A 257 -11.40 12.53 8.74
CA ARG A 257 -10.51 13.59 9.28
C ARG A 257 -9.53 14.09 8.23
N LEU A 258 -8.85 13.18 7.55
CA LEU A 258 -7.83 13.53 6.56
C LEU A 258 -8.44 14.21 5.33
N GLN A 259 -9.63 13.77 4.89
CA GLN A 259 -10.36 14.37 3.76
C GLN A 259 -10.65 15.84 4.05
N LEU A 260 -11.25 16.12 5.21
CA LEU A 260 -11.58 17.47 5.66
C LEU A 260 -10.34 18.35 5.81
N LEU A 261 -9.25 17.84 6.38
CA LEU A 261 -8.00 18.60 6.49
C LEU A 261 -7.37 18.93 5.13
N SER A 262 -7.65 18.11 4.11
CA SER A 262 -7.03 18.26 2.78
C SER A 262 -7.86 19.13 1.82
N MET A 263 -9.13 19.38 2.14
CA MET A 263 -10.07 20.13 1.29
C MET A 263 -9.68 21.58 0.97
N TYR A 264 -8.69 22.15 1.67
CA TYR A 264 -8.14 23.46 1.34
C TYR A 264 -7.45 23.49 -0.03
N ALA A 265 -6.96 22.36 -0.56
CA ALA A 265 -6.49 22.28 -1.94
C ALA A 265 -7.70 21.98 -2.85
N THR A 266 -8.18 22.98 -3.59
CA THR A 266 -9.48 22.89 -4.26
C THR A 266 -9.38 22.46 -5.71
N LYS A 267 -8.56 23.12 -6.54
CA LYS A 267 -8.66 22.99 -8.01
C LYS A 267 -7.31 22.97 -8.73
N VAL A 268 -7.31 22.35 -9.90
CA VAL A 268 -6.22 22.46 -10.89
C VAL A 268 -6.55 23.56 -11.91
N ILE A 269 -5.57 24.42 -12.21
CA ILE A 269 -5.63 25.38 -13.32
C ILE A 269 -4.68 24.92 -14.42
N TYR A 270 -5.18 24.73 -15.64
CA TYR A 270 -4.36 24.31 -16.76
C TYR A 270 -3.39 25.42 -17.18
N GLY A 271 -2.13 25.05 -17.37
CA GLY A 271 -1.05 25.96 -17.77
C GLY A 271 0.21 25.81 -16.90
N ASP A 272 1.25 26.55 -17.27
CA ASP A 272 2.46 26.71 -16.47
C ASP A 272 2.41 28.07 -15.77
N CYS A 273 2.56 28.07 -14.44
CA CYS A 273 2.66 29.30 -13.66
C CYS A 273 4.02 30.01 -13.81
N GLY A 274 4.97 29.43 -14.55
CA GLY A 274 6.28 30.01 -14.79
C GLY A 274 7.19 29.95 -13.56
N SER A 275 6.94 29.02 -12.63
CA SER A 275 7.82 28.80 -11.49
C SER A 275 9.26 28.54 -11.95
N GLN A 276 10.23 28.73 -11.08
CA GLN A 276 11.62 28.30 -11.27
C GLN A 276 12.13 27.61 -9.98
N GLU A 277 11.20 27.24 -9.10
CA GLU A 277 11.49 26.53 -7.87
C GLU A 277 11.35 25.03 -8.13
N TYR A 278 12.37 24.30 -7.72
CA TYR A 278 12.48 22.86 -7.95
C TYR A 278 12.83 22.16 -6.65
N MET A 279 12.32 20.95 -6.50
CA MET A 279 12.70 20.05 -5.42
C MET A 279 13.65 19.00 -5.97
N ASP A 280 14.76 18.77 -5.27
CA ASP A 280 15.71 17.73 -5.61
C ASP A 280 15.23 16.41 -5.02
N VAL A 281 15.06 15.40 -5.86
CA VAL A 281 14.56 14.08 -5.46
C VAL A 281 15.46 12.99 -6.02
N LEU A 282 15.89 12.06 -5.15
CA LEU A 282 16.60 10.86 -5.56
C LEU A 282 15.61 9.84 -6.12
N VAL A 283 15.71 9.56 -7.43
CA VAL A 283 14.91 8.52 -8.07
C VAL A 283 15.70 7.22 -8.05
N THR A 284 15.17 6.20 -7.40
CA THR A 284 15.75 4.86 -7.39
C THR A 284 15.06 3.99 -8.42
N LYS A 285 15.70 2.88 -8.80
CA LYS A 285 15.12 1.87 -9.70
C LYS A 285 13.70 1.42 -9.34
N GLY A 286 13.35 1.40 -8.05
CA GLY A 286 12.02 1.03 -7.58
C GLY A 286 11.00 2.18 -7.57
N SER A 287 11.46 3.44 -7.51
CA SER A 287 10.60 4.60 -7.28
C SER A 287 10.28 5.44 -8.51
N ILE A 288 10.94 5.21 -9.66
CA ILE A 288 10.71 6.00 -10.88
C ILE A 288 9.24 6.04 -11.32
N ARG A 289 8.54 4.92 -11.18
CA ARG A 289 7.10 4.82 -11.50
C ARG A 289 6.25 5.73 -10.62
N ASN A 290 6.66 5.98 -9.38
CA ASN A 290 5.94 6.86 -8.47
C ASN A 290 6.05 8.34 -8.87
N PHE A 291 7.02 8.71 -9.72
CA PHE A 291 7.18 10.06 -10.26
C PHE A 291 6.62 10.22 -11.68
N ALA A 292 5.99 9.18 -12.24
CA ALA A 292 5.38 9.26 -13.56
C ALA A 292 4.40 10.45 -13.66
N GLY A 293 4.52 11.22 -14.73
CA GLY A 293 3.76 12.45 -14.98
C GLY A 293 4.35 13.72 -14.35
N LYS A 294 5.38 13.65 -13.49
CA LYS A 294 6.04 14.86 -12.97
C LYS A 294 6.92 15.51 -14.03
N TYR A 295 6.98 16.84 -14.00
CA TYR A 295 7.92 17.61 -14.82
C TYR A 295 9.25 17.75 -14.10
N TYR A 296 10.35 17.47 -14.79
CA TYR A 296 11.73 17.65 -14.29
C TYR A 296 12.56 18.47 -15.29
N LEU A 297 13.63 19.09 -14.80
CA LEU A 297 14.64 19.72 -15.65
C LEU A 297 15.64 18.69 -16.16
N ASP A 298 15.80 18.62 -17.48
CA ASP A 298 16.87 17.85 -18.10
C ASP A 298 18.23 18.58 -18.03
N ASP A 299 19.30 17.91 -18.46
CA ASP A 299 20.66 18.45 -18.47
C ASP A 299 20.81 19.74 -19.30
N ASN A 300 19.85 20.01 -20.21
CA ASN A 300 19.80 21.20 -21.06
C ASN A 300 18.85 22.29 -20.50
N ASN A 301 18.40 22.17 -19.25
CA ASN A 301 17.42 23.04 -18.60
C ASN A 301 16.04 23.10 -19.28
N ASN A 302 15.65 22.07 -20.02
CA ASN A 302 14.31 21.95 -20.59
C ASN A 302 13.41 21.13 -19.67
N LEU A 303 12.16 21.55 -19.54
CA LEU A 303 11.14 20.79 -18.81
C LEU A 303 10.70 19.58 -19.63
N LYS A 304 10.85 18.40 -19.04
CA LYS A 304 10.38 17.11 -19.59
C LYS A 304 9.52 16.38 -18.58
N VAL A 305 8.61 15.55 -19.08
CA VAL A 305 7.76 14.69 -18.26
C VAL A 305 8.46 13.35 -18.03
N ILE A 306 8.43 12.86 -16.79
CA ILE A 306 8.84 11.49 -16.43
C ILE A 306 7.74 10.52 -16.87
N LYS A 307 8.05 9.52 -17.69
CA LYS A 307 7.08 8.49 -18.13
C LYS A 307 6.95 7.34 -17.12
N GLY A 308 8.00 7.08 -16.34
CA GLY A 308 8.04 6.04 -15.31
C GLY A 308 8.72 4.74 -15.75
N ASP A 309 9.27 4.69 -16.96
CA ASP A 309 9.98 3.53 -17.54
C ASP A 309 11.41 3.86 -18.01
N GLU A 310 11.86 5.10 -17.84
CA GLU A 310 13.17 5.59 -18.26
C GLU A 310 14.32 5.09 -17.37
N LYS A 311 15.02 4.05 -17.81
CA LYS A 311 16.18 3.49 -17.09
C LYS A 311 17.34 4.47 -16.90
N ASP A 312 17.46 5.46 -17.76
CA ASP A 312 18.52 6.49 -17.72
C ASP A 312 18.31 7.53 -16.61
N LEU A 313 17.11 7.58 -16.01
CA LEU A 313 16.80 8.44 -14.85
C LEU A 313 16.95 7.71 -13.51
N GLU A 314 17.23 6.40 -13.52
CA GLU A 314 17.45 5.62 -12.30
C GLU A 314 18.75 6.03 -11.59
N ASP A 315 18.71 6.07 -10.26
CA ASP A 315 19.79 6.42 -9.34
C ASP A 315 20.39 7.82 -9.54
N LYS A 316 19.59 8.74 -10.13
CA LYS A 316 19.92 10.16 -10.30
C LYS A 316 19.09 11.05 -9.40
N ILE A 317 19.65 12.21 -9.06
CA ILE A 317 18.93 13.29 -8.42
C ILE A 317 18.27 14.12 -9.52
N LEU A 318 16.93 14.15 -9.54
CA LEU A 318 16.15 14.93 -10.48
C LEU A 318 15.64 16.19 -9.81
N ARG A 319 15.65 17.31 -10.55
CA ARG A 319 15.06 18.58 -10.12
C ARG A 319 13.65 18.68 -10.65
N ILE A 320 12.67 18.40 -9.80
CA ILE A 320 11.25 18.30 -10.20
C ILE A 320 10.45 19.55 -9.84
N ARG A 321 9.41 19.82 -10.64
CA ARG A 321 8.36 20.79 -10.34
C ARG A 321 7.50 20.28 -9.18
N THR A 322 7.15 21.16 -8.24
CA THR A 322 6.33 20.80 -7.08
C THR A 322 5.18 21.77 -6.83
N ILE A 323 4.19 21.31 -6.07
CA ILE A 323 3.08 22.16 -5.61
C ILE A 323 3.57 23.32 -4.72
N PHE A 324 4.62 23.09 -3.93
CA PHE A 324 5.16 24.05 -2.97
C PHE A 324 5.73 25.29 -3.67
N GLY A 325 6.35 25.10 -4.84
CA GLY A 325 6.89 26.19 -5.66
C GLY A 325 5.92 26.77 -6.68
N CYS A 326 4.62 26.42 -6.64
CA CYS A 326 3.63 26.95 -7.58
C CYS A 326 3.42 28.46 -7.37
N LYS A 327 3.30 29.24 -8.45
CA LYS A 327 3.17 30.70 -8.43
C LYS A 327 1.78 31.24 -8.82
N LEU A 328 0.76 30.39 -8.84
CA LEU A 328 -0.61 30.89 -9.02
C LEU A 328 -1.02 31.78 -7.83
N GLU A 329 -1.70 32.88 -8.13
CA GLU A 329 -2.14 33.89 -7.17
C GLU A 329 -3.02 33.31 -6.06
N ASN A 330 -4.03 32.51 -6.44
CA ASN A 330 -4.87 31.82 -5.48
C ASN A 330 -4.14 30.58 -4.90
N PRO A 331 -3.83 30.54 -3.58
CA PRO A 331 -3.10 29.44 -2.96
C PRO A 331 -3.89 28.11 -2.94
N HIS A 332 -5.23 28.15 -3.05
CA HIS A 332 -6.07 26.96 -3.12
C HIS A 332 -5.99 26.24 -4.48
N HIS A 333 -5.47 26.91 -5.51
CA HIS A 333 -5.34 26.41 -6.88
C HIS A 333 -3.93 25.96 -7.22
N VAL A 334 -3.76 24.91 -8.01
CA VAL A 334 -2.44 24.40 -8.43
C VAL A 334 -2.36 24.32 -9.95
N CYS A 335 -1.26 24.76 -10.56
CA CYS A 335 -1.14 24.67 -12.01
C CYS A 335 -0.85 23.24 -12.48
N SER A 336 -1.31 22.88 -13.68
CA SER A 336 -1.10 21.53 -14.25
C SER A 336 0.38 21.15 -14.37
N THR A 337 1.27 22.10 -14.64
CA THR A 337 2.72 21.83 -14.76
C THR A 337 3.40 21.57 -13.42
N CYS A 338 2.99 22.27 -12.35
CA CYS A 338 3.55 22.04 -11.01
C CYS A 338 3.06 20.73 -10.41
N LEU A 339 1.80 20.38 -10.68
CA LEU A 339 1.22 19.13 -10.23
C LEU A 339 1.74 17.94 -11.05
N GLY A 340 1.83 18.07 -12.37
CA GLY A 340 2.19 17.01 -13.31
C GLY A 340 1.00 16.54 -14.14
N ASP A 341 1.20 15.58 -15.04
CA ASP A 341 0.17 15.06 -15.96
C ASP A 341 -1.05 14.44 -15.25
N ILE A 342 -0.89 14.05 -13.97
CA ILE A 342 -2.02 13.63 -13.11
C ILE A 342 -3.10 14.71 -12.97
N SER A 343 -2.73 15.98 -13.21
CA SER A 343 -3.66 17.11 -13.28
C SER A 343 -4.83 16.86 -14.23
N THR A 344 -4.60 16.10 -15.30
CA THR A 344 -5.60 15.79 -16.33
C THR A 344 -6.62 14.73 -15.92
N THR A 345 -6.48 14.17 -14.71
CA THR A 345 -7.40 13.18 -14.12
C THR A 345 -8.47 13.84 -13.25
N PHE A 346 -8.23 15.07 -12.79
CA PHE A 346 -9.17 15.78 -11.92
C PHE A 346 -10.22 16.51 -12.75
N GLU A 347 -11.50 16.28 -12.43
CA GLU A 347 -12.63 16.99 -13.01
C GLU A 347 -12.64 18.45 -12.54
N ASN A 348 -13.08 19.38 -13.39
CA ASN A 348 -13.08 20.82 -13.12
C ASN A 348 -13.88 21.24 -11.88
N ASN A 349 -14.91 20.47 -11.50
CA ASN A 349 -15.80 20.75 -10.36
C ASN A 349 -15.49 19.90 -9.13
N SER A 350 -14.35 19.20 -9.13
CA SER A 350 -13.94 18.35 -8.02
C SER A 350 -12.98 19.07 -7.06
N ASN A 351 -13.03 18.71 -5.78
CA ASN A 351 -12.03 19.15 -4.80
C ASN A 351 -10.84 18.18 -4.81
N ILE A 352 -9.69 18.63 -5.30
CA ILE A 352 -8.52 17.75 -5.48
C ILE A 352 -8.00 17.18 -4.16
N GLY A 353 -8.02 17.98 -3.08
CA GLY A 353 -7.57 17.57 -1.76
C GLY A 353 -8.41 16.44 -1.18
N ASN A 354 -9.74 16.53 -1.33
CA ASN A 354 -10.65 15.47 -0.94
C ASN A 354 -10.42 14.19 -1.75
N LEU A 355 -10.35 14.31 -3.09
CA LEU A 355 -10.20 13.16 -3.99
C LEU A 355 -8.92 12.36 -3.73
N VAL A 356 -7.79 13.05 -3.52
CA VAL A 356 -6.53 12.34 -3.29
C VAL A 356 -6.54 11.58 -1.97
N VAL A 357 -7.14 12.12 -0.91
CA VAL A 357 -7.27 11.38 0.35
C VAL A 357 -8.21 10.21 0.19
N MET A 358 -9.36 10.38 -0.49
CA MET A 358 -10.27 9.29 -0.79
C MET A 358 -9.54 8.14 -1.50
N TYR A 359 -8.72 8.45 -2.52
CA TYR A 359 -7.93 7.45 -3.24
C TYR A 359 -6.93 6.70 -2.34
N VAL A 360 -6.18 7.40 -1.49
CA VAL A 360 -5.24 6.74 -0.55
C VAL A 360 -5.99 5.89 0.46
N MET A 361 -7.05 6.43 1.05
CA MET A 361 -7.80 5.77 2.11
C MET A 361 -8.62 4.60 1.59
N GLU A 362 -9.13 4.63 0.36
CA GLU A 362 -9.76 3.48 -0.28
C GLU A 362 -8.80 2.29 -0.33
N LYS A 363 -7.58 2.48 -0.84
CA LYS A 363 -6.56 1.42 -0.90
C LYS A 363 -6.22 0.89 0.49
N LEU A 364 -6.11 1.76 1.48
CA LEU A 364 -5.81 1.39 2.86
C LEU A 364 -6.96 0.62 3.53
N SER A 365 -8.20 1.09 3.40
CA SER A 365 -9.39 0.41 3.92
C SER A 365 -9.60 -0.93 3.23
N GLN A 366 -9.37 -1.03 1.92
CA GLN A 366 -9.38 -2.32 1.21
C GLN A 366 -8.28 -3.27 1.70
N ALA A 367 -7.08 -2.76 2.02
CA ALA A 367 -6.03 -3.57 2.62
C ALA A 367 -6.46 -4.12 4.00
N VAL A 368 -7.11 -3.29 4.84
CA VAL A 368 -7.65 -3.71 6.14
C VAL A 368 -8.76 -4.77 5.98
N LEU A 369 -9.68 -4.59 5.02
CA LEU A 369 -10.74 -5.56 4.71
C LEU A 369 -10.18 -6.89 4.21
N SER A 370 -9.16 -6.83 3.36
CA SER A 370 -8.56 -8.01 2.75
C SER A 370 -7.64 -8.79 3.69
N THR A 371 -7.53 -8.44 4.99
CA THR A 371 -6.72 -9.18 5.98
C THR A 371 -7.05 -10.69 6.03
N LYS A 372 -8.29 -11.10 5.72
CA LYS A 372 -8.65 -12.53 5.57
C LYS A 372 -8.04 -13.15 4.31
N HIS A 373 -8.15 -12.45 3.18
CA HIS A 373 -7.75 -12.90 1.84
C HIS A 373 -6.24 -12.75 1.56
N LEU A 374 -5.57 -11.85 2.29
CA LEU A 374 -4.14 -11.58 2.29
C LEU A 374 -3.38 -12.36 3.38
N SER A 375 -4.06 -13.27 4.10
CA SER A 375 -3.41 -14.19 5.04
C SER A 375 -2.60 -15.26 4.30
N HIS A 376 -1.66 -14.80 3.49
CA HIS A 376 -0.55 -15.58 2.99
C HIS A 376 0.22 -16.14 4.17
N SER A 377 0.84 -17.30 3.96
CA SER A 377 1.82 -17.80 4.91
C SER A 377 2.83 -16.69 5.21
N VAL A 378 3.02 -16.36 6.48
CA VAL A 378 3.84 -15.22 6.88
C VAL A 378 5.27 -15.44 6.38
N LYS A 379 5.78 -14.49 5.58
CA LYS A 379 7.14 -14.53 5.07
C LYS A 379 8.12 -14.25 6.21
N ALA A 380 9.17 -15.06 6.32
CA ALA A 380 10.29 -14.73 7.18
C ALA A 380 11.09 -13.59 6.54
N GLY A 381 10.98 -12.38 7.10
CA GLY A 381 11.91 -11.30 6.79
C GLY A 381 13.21 -11.50 7.59
N GLU A 382 14.35 -11.40 6.92
CA GLU A 382 15.66 -11.38 7.59
C GLU A 382 15.73 -10.16 8.54
N ILE A 383 16.26 -10.38 9.75
CA ILE A 383 16.44 -9.32 10.74
C ILE A 383 17.81 -8.68 10.48
N TYR A 384 17.80 -7.41 10.08
CA TYR A 384 19.02 -6.61 9.97
C TYR A 384 19.16 -5.74 11.22
N PHE A 385 20.23 -5.96 11.98
CA PHE A 385 20.49 -5.16 13.17
C PHE A 385 21.23 -3.86 12.82
N GLU A 386 20.91 -2.78 13.53
CA GLU A 386 21.74 -1.58 13.53
C GLU A 386 23.17 -1.91 13.99
N PRO A 387 24.21 -1.18 13.55
CA PRO A 387 25.60 -1.49 13.86
C PRO A 387 25.90 -1.68 15.35
N GLN A 388 25.19 -0.97 16.24
CA GLN A 388 25.35 -1.13 17.69
C GLN A 388 24.76 -2.45 18.19
N THR A 389 23.60 -2.86 17.69
CA THR A 389 22.97 -4.13 18.08
C THR A 389 23.72 -5.32 17.49
N ALA A 390 24.22 -5.20 16.26
CA ALA A 390 25.00 -6.24 15.58
C ALA A 390 26.32 -6.61 16.30
N LYS A 391 26.87 -5.69 17.11
CA LYS A 391 28.04 -5.97 17.97
C LYS A 391 27.74 -7.01 19.04
N TYR A 392 26.52 -7.01 19.56
CA TYR A 392 26.14 -7.85 20.69
C TYR A 392 25.33 -9.08 20.28
N PHE A 393 24.48 -8.95 19.26
CA PHE A 393 23.54 -10.00 18.89
C PHE A 393 23.64 -10.38 17.42
N TYR A 394 23.37 -11.67 17.15
CA TYR A 394 22.98 -12.16 15.84
C TYR A 394 21.67 -12.95 15.96
N ALA A 395 20.89 -12.99 14.88
CA ALA A 395 19.63 -13.72 14.83
C ALA A 395 19.79 -15.00 14.00
N ASN A 396 19.15 -16.09 14.41
CA ASN A 396 19.02 -17.29 13.58
C ASN A 396 17.76 -17.19 12.68
N LYS A 397 17.53 -18.22 11.83
CA LYS A 397 16.36 -18.31 10.95
C LYS A 397 15.00 -18.36 11.68
N GLU A 398 15.01 -18.67 12.98
CA GLU A 398 13.82 -18.73 13.85
C GLU A 398 13.63 -17.45 14.67
N ASN A 399 14.37 -16.38 14.34
CA ASN A 399 14.37 -15.09 15.04
C ASN A 399 14.76 -15.17 16.53
N ASN A 400 15.52 -16.20 16.91
CA ASN A 400 16.18 -16.25 18.20
C ASN A 400 17.46 -15.41 18.15
N LEU A 401 17.63 -14.53 19.13
CA LEU A 401 18.79 -13.67 19.30
C LEU A 401 19.79 -14.35 20.23
N TYR A 402 21.00 -14.54 19.72
CA TYR A 402 22.14 -15.11 20.41
C TYR A 402 23.20 -14.04 20.63
N LEU A 403 23.93 -14.13 21.73
CA LEU A 403 25.07 -13.27 21.95
C LEU A 403 26.18 -13.61 20.93
N GLN A 404 26.79 -12.58 20.34
CA GLN A 404 27.92 -12.74 19.43
C GLN A 404 29.07 -13.52 20.09
N LYS A 405 29.75 -14.37 19.30
CA LYS A 405 30.83 -15.21 19.80
C LYS A 405 31.96 -14.38 20.42
N ASP A 406 32.25 -13.24 19.80
CA ASP A 406 33.37 -12.34 20.14
C ASP A 406 33.10 -11.44 21.36
N VAL A 407 31.87 -11.44 21.90
CA VAL A 407 31.53 -10.64 23.09
C VAL A 407 32.12 -11.31 24.33
N ASP A 408 33.09 -10.70 25.00
CA ASP A 408 33.56 -11.21 26.30
C ASP A 408 32.48 -11.01 27.36
N THR A 409 32.01 -12.11 27.95
CA THR A 409 30.95 -12.10 28.97
C THR A 409 31.49 -11.84 30.36
N ARG A 410 32.81 -11.91 30.58
CA ARG A 410 33.42 -11.68 31.90
C ARG A 410 33.28 -10.22 32.33
N GLY A 411 32.69 -10.01 33.51
CA GLY A 411 32.37 -8.69 34.07
C GLY A 411 31.29 -7.95 33.29
N LEU A 412 30.54 -8.64 32.42
CA LEU A 412 29.47 -8.06 31.61
C LEU A 412 28.12 -8.36 32.24
N SER A 413 27.34 -7.31 32.47
CA SER A 413 25.95 -7.41 32.93
C SER A 413 25.00 -6.87 31.88
N ILE A 414 23.86 -7.53 31.71
CA ILE A 414 22.74 -7.03 30.92
C ILE A 414 21.68 -6.43 31.85
N VAL A 415 21.19 -5.26 31.48
CA VAL A 415 20.17 -4.53 32.24
C VAL A 415 18.87 -4.53 31.44
N LEU A 416 17.82 -5.10 32.03
CA LEU A 416 16.47 -5.16 31.46
C LEU A 416 15.60 -4.04 32.09
N PRO A 417 15.01 -3.15 31.28
CA PRO A 417 14.13 -2.10 31.80
C PRO A 417 12.92 -2.70 32.52
N SER A 418 12.67 -2.34 33.78
CA SER A 418 11.55 -2.89 34.55
C SER A 418 10.18 -2.59 33.93
N LYS A 419 10.04 -1.42 33.28
CA LYS A 419 8.85 -1.04 32.51
C LYS A 419 8.53 -1.98 31.34
N ASP A 420 9.54 -2.61 30.75
CA ASP A 420 9.39 -3.47 29.57
C ASP A 420 9.09 -4.92 30.01
N VAL A 421 9.52 -5.32 31.21
CA VAL A 421 9.32 -6.65 31.81
C VAL A 421 8.68 -6.59 33.21
N PRO A 422 7.45 -6.02 33.33
CA PRO A 422 6.86 -5.70 34.62
C PRO A 422 6.58 -6.92 35.51
N LYS A 423 6.39 -8.11 34.91
CA LYS A 423 6.06 -9.34 35.66
C LYS A 423 7.27 -10.23 35.94
N LEU A 424 8.49 -9.77 35.61
CA LEU A 424 9.68 -10.59 35.78
C LEU A 424 9.91 -10.95 37.25
N ILE A 425 9.67 -10.02 38.18
CA ILE A 425 9.84 -10.27 39.63
C ILE A 425 8.90 -11.37 40.14
N ASP A 426 7.63 -11.33 39.74
CA ASP A 426 6.64 -12.35 40.11
C ASP A 426 7.04 -13.71 39.57
N VAL A 427 7.56 -13.73 38.34
CA VAL A 427 7.96 -14.95 37.64
C VAL A 427 9.22 -15.57 38.24
N ILE A 428 10.19 -14.75 38.66
CA ILE A 428 11.40 -15.23 39.35
C ILE A 428 11.03 -15.98 40.64
N ASN A 429 10.03 -15.49 41.38
CA ASN A 429 9.58 -16.08 42.63
C ASN A 429 8.79 -17.41 42.48
N LEU A 430 8.41 -17.78 41.25
CA LEU A 430 7.72 -19.05 41.00
C LEU A 430 8.69 -20.23 41.01
N THR A 431 8.27 -21.33 41.64
CA THR A 431 9.05 -22.58 41.75
C THR A 431 9.22 -23.32 40.42
N HIS A 432 8.41 -23.00 39.40
CA HIS A 432 8.49 -23.63 38.08
C HIS A 432 8.76 -22.63 36.95
N ASN A 433 9.29 -23.12 35.83
CA ASN A 433 9.62 -22.30 34.65
C ASN A 433 8.58 -22.45 33.51
N ARG A 434 7.50 -23.22 33.72
CA ARG A 434 6.42 -23.42 32.74
C ARG A 434 5.49 -22.21 32.66
N ILE A 435 6.02 -21.08 32.20
CA ILE A 435 5.28 -19.82 32.07
C ILE A 435 5.40 -19.35 30.64
N SER A 436 4.31 -18.86 30.05
CA SER A 436 4.39 -18.21 28.74
C SER A 436 5.23 -16.93 28.87
N VAL A 437 6.40 -16.92 28.22
CA VAL A 437 7.37 -15.82 28.27
C VAL A 437 6.82 -14.50 27.74
N GLU A 438 5.84 -14.56 26.83
CA GLU A 438 5.12 -13.40 26.29
C GLU A 438 4.38 -12.60 27.38
N LYS A 439 4.02 -13.26 28.49
CA LYS A 439 3.32 -12.62 29.62
C LYS A 439 4.27 -11.88 30.55
N ILE A 440 5.59 -12.11 30.47
CA ILE A 440 6.61 -11.47 31.31
C ILE A 440 6.75 -9.99 30.93
N GLY A 441 6.77 -9.74 29.62
CA GLY A 441 6.88 -8.42 29.03
C GLY A 441 7.51 -8.45 27.64
N ASN A 442 7.58 -7.28 27.02
CA ASN A 442 8.03 -7.06 25.65
C ASN A 442 9.18 -6.05 25.67
N LEU A 443 10.39 -6.52 25.36
CA LEU A 443 11.61 -5.70 25.38
C LEU A 443 11.78 -4.91 24.09
N SER A 444 11.90 -3.59 24.24
CA SER A 444 12.29 -2.70 23.14
C SER A 444 13.82 -2.56 23.05
N GLN A 445 14.48 -2.53 24.20
CA GLN A 445 15.89 -2.24 24.33
C GLN A 445 16.46 -2.90 25.58
N VAL A 446 17.76 -3.12 25.57
CA VAL A 446 18.54 -3.59 26.71
C VAL A 446 19.79 -2.71 26.88
N PHE A 447 20.40 -2.73 28.06
CA PHE A 447 21.68 -2.06 28.26
C PHE A 447 22.75 -3.08 28.63
N PHE A 448 23.95 -2.92 28.10
CA PHE A 448 25.11 -3.67 28.55
C PHE A 448 25.97 -2.77 29.43
N VAL A 449 26.35 -3.29 30.60
CA VAL A 449 27.23 -2.62 31.56
C VAL A 449 28.45 -3.52 31.78
N ASN A 450 29.65 -3.00 31.58
CA ASN A 450 30.89 -3.72 31.90
C ASN A 450 31.62 -3.02 33.05
N GLU A 451 31.82 -3.73 34.16
CA GLU A 451 32.44 -3.21 35.39
C GLU A 451 33.96 -3.43 35.44
N THR A 452 34.54 -4.20 34.52
CA THR A 452 35.97 -4.56 34.49
C THR A 452 36.85 -3.61 33.69
N LYS A 453 36.27 -2.68 32.91
CA LYS A 453 37.03 -1.68 32.15
C LYS A 453 37.16 -0.37 32.94
N ASN A 454 38.34 0.26 32.91
CA ASN A 454 38.66 1.56 33.58
C ASN A 454 37.69 2.73 33.28
N LYS A 455 36.74 2.56 32.35
CA LYS A 455 35.53 3.38 32.20
C LYS A 455 34.33 2.44 32.13
N ALA A 456 33.33 2.65 33.01
CA ALA A 456 32.05 1.96 32.93
C ALA A 456 31.39 2.27 31.57
N ILE A 457 31.32 1.28 30.69
CA ILE A 457 30.63 1.38 29.41
C ILE A 457 29.17 0.99 29.66
N LYS A 458 28.23 1.90 29.35
CA LYS A 458 26.79 1.63 29.36
C LYS A 458 26.26 1.77 27.95
N ASP A 459 26.27 0.68 27.21
CA ASP A 459 25.83 0.66 25.82
C ASP A 459 24.33 0.35 25.75
N ARG A 460 23.59 1.21 25.06
CA ARG A 460 22.17 1.04 24.79
C ARG A 460 22.01 0.24 23.50
N VAL A 461 21.37 -0.92 23.60
CA VAL A 461 21.17 -1.83 22.48
C VAL A 461 19.69 -1.95 22.17
N ASN A 462 19.29 -1.54 20.96
CA ASN A 462 17.93 -1.65 20.48
C ASN A 462 17.70 -3.09 20.00
N VAL A 463 16.85 -3.85 20.69
CA VAL A 463 16.52 -5.25 20.33
C VAL A 463 15.19 -5.35 19.59
N MET A 464 14.48 -4.22 19.42
CA MET A 464 13.27 -4.14 18.61
C MET A 464 13.62 -3.98 17.13
N TYR A 465 12.85 -4.63 16.26
CA TYR A 465 13.00 -4.48 14.80
C TYR A 465 11.63 -4.38 14.13
N ASN A 466 11.38 -3.32 13.36
CA ASN A 466 10.10 -3.04 12.68
C ASN A 466 8.88 -3.23 13.59
N ASP A 467 8.89 -2.58 14.77
CA ASP A 467 7.84 -2.67 15.80
C ASP A 467 7.60 -4.07 16.40
N ARG A 468 8.51 -5.03 16.13
CA ARG A 468 8.54 -6.34 16.79
C ARG A 468 9.40 -6.27 18.04
N TYR A 469 8.75 -6.40 19.18
CA TYR A 469 9.40 -6.48 20.49
C TYR A 469 9.98 -7.88 20.71
N CYS A 470 11.03 -7.95 21.53
CA CYS A 470 11.66 -9.20 21.91
C CYS A 470 11.08 -9.75 23.22
N ASN A 471 10.88 -11.06 23.29
CA ASN A 471 10.54 -11.78 24.51
C ASN A 471 11.77 -12.47 25.08
N ILE A 472 11.83 -12.62 26.40
CA ILE A 472 12.84 -13.45 27.07
C ILE A 472 12.61 -14.93 26.67
N THR A 473 13.67 -15.69 26.39
CA THR A 473 13.54 -17.14 26.09
C THR A 473 13.41 -17.97 27.38
N GLN A 474 12.99 -19.22 27.26
CA GLN A 474 12.92 -20.11 28.43
C GLN A 474 14.30 -20.41 29.02
N GLU A 475 15.31 -20.50 28.15
CA GLU A 475 16.71 -20.72 28.47
C GLU A 475 17.24 -19.54 29.29
N PHE A 476 16.99 -18.31 28.84
CA PHE A 476 17.46 -17.12 29.54
C PHE A 476 16.67 -16.87 30.82
N LEU A 477 15.36 -17.13 30.84
CA LEU A 477 14.58 -17.08 32.07
C LEU A 477 15.10 -18.07 33.12
N SER A 478 15.45 -19.28 32.71
CA SER A 478 16.02 -20.29 33.61
C SER A 478 17.38 -19.85 34.15
N TYR A 479 18.19 -19.18 33.33
CA TYR A 479 19.44 -18.58 33.79
C TYR A 479 19.21 -17.43 34.78
N ILE A 480 18.27 -16.52 34.51
CA ILE A 480 17.92 -15.43 35.42
C ILE A 480 17.50 -15.96 36.79
N LYS A 481 16.69 -17.02 36.85
CA LYS A 481 16.25 -17.63 38.12
C LYS A 481 17.36 -18.28 38.93
N ASN A 482 18.37 -18.82 38.25
CA ASN A 482 19.49 -19.52 38.90
C ASN A 482 20.65 -18.59 39.27
N ASN A 483 20.58 -17.30 38.90
CA ASN A 483 21.62 -16.32 39.15
C ASN A 483 21.09 -15.16 39.99
N ILE A 484 22.01 -14.42 40.61
CA ILE A 484 21.66 -13.23 41.40
C ILE A 484 21.21 -12.13 40.43
N VAL A 485 19.98 -11.66 40.62
CA VAL A 485 19.43 -10.49 39.91
C VAL A 485 19.55 -9.29 40.83
N LEU A 486 20.37 -8.31 40.43
CA LEU A 486 20.51 -7.04 41.13
C LEU A 486 19.51 -6.01 40.56
N SER A 487 19.32 -4.91 41.27
CA SER A 487 18.49 -3.79 40.83
C SER A 487 19.32 -2.52 40.74
N ASP A 488 19.20 -1.77 39.64
CA ASP A 488 19.83 -0.44 39.53
C ASP A 488 19.03 0.65 40.27
N VAL A 489 19.59 1.86 40.35
CA VAL A 489 18.95 3.03 41.03
C VAL A 489 17.57 3.37 40.44
N ARG A 490 17.26 2.93 39.22
CA ARG A 490 15.98 3.15 38.54
C ARG A 490 15.04 1.95 38.63
N GLY A 491 15.41 0.93 39.40
CA GLY A 491 14.61 -0.28 39.58
C GLY A 491 14.68 -1.25 38.40
N ASN A 492 15.67 -1.16 37.51
CA ASN A 492 15.85 -2.09 36.39
C ASN A 492 16.61 -3.35 36.84
N PHE A 493 16.33 -4.48 36.20
CA PHE A 493 16.97 -5.75 36.54
C PHE A 493 18.36 -5.85 35.91
N VAL A 494 19.38 -6.07 36.73
CA VAL A 494 20.78 -6.24 36.32
C VAL A 494 21.16 -7.70 36.48
N ILE A 495 21.52 -8.36 35.38
CA ILE A 495 21.81 -9.79 35.30
C ILE A 495 23.26 -9.95 34.83
N ASN A 496 24.09 -10.59 35.66
CA ASN A 496 25.47 -10.92 35.31
C ASN A 496 25.50 -12.04 34.25
N LEU A 497 26.34 -11.90 33.22
CA LEU A 497 26.47 -12.84 32.10
C LEU A 497 27.73 -13.73 32.14
N ASP A 498 28.55 -13.69 33.19
CA ASP A 498 29.82 -14.40 33.31
C ASP A 498 29.71 -15.90 32.99
N HIS A 499 28.59 -16.52 33.39
CA HIS A 499 28.31 -17.94 33.21
C HIS A 499 27.23 -18.21 32.15
N TRP A 500 26.87 -17.21 31.34
CA TRP A 500 25.88 -17.40 30.29
C TRP A 500 26.45 -18.24 29.15
N ASP A 501 25.70 -19.27 28.76
CA ASP A 501 26.02 -20.12 27.63
C ASP A 501 25.60 -19.44 26.31
N LYS A 502 26.59 -18.92 25.57
CA LYS A 502 26.39 -18.22 24.29
C LYS A 502 25.74 -19.09 23.20
N SER A 503 25.75 -20.41 23.33
CA SER A 503 25.08 -21.31 22.39
C SER A 503 23.55 -21.32 22.54
N LYS A 504 23.04 -20.71 23.62
CA LYS A 504 21.61 -20.61 23.91
C LYS A 504 21.05 -19.24 23.54
N PRO A 505 19.77 -19.17 23.12
CA PRO A 505 19.17 -17.92 22.73
C PRO A 505 18.79 -17.11 23.97
N MET A 506 19.04 -15.80 23.96
CA MET A 506 18.67 -14.89 25.05
C MET A 506 17.27 -14.32 24.88
N PHE A 507 16.95 -13.92 23.65
CA PHE A 507 15.66 -13.35 23.28
C PHE A 507 15.08 -14.07 22.07
N ASN A 508 13.77 -14.10 21.99
CA ASN A 508 13.05 -14.49 20.79
C ASN A 508 12.27 -13.29 20.28
N MET A 509 12.44 -12.96 19.01
CA MET A 509 11.62 -11.96 18.33
C MET A 509 10.50 -12.69 17.61
N PRO A 510 9.29 -12.80 18.21
CA PRO A 510 8.20 -13.53 17.59
C PRO A 510 7.91 -12.96 16.21
N MET A 511 7.72 -13.85 15.24
CA MET A 511 7.13 -13.43 13.98
C MET A 511 5.74 -12.90 14.28
N LYS A 512 5.50 -11.66 13.89
CA LYS A 512 4.18 -11.04 13.89
C LYS A 512 3.84 -10.68 12.47
N GLU A 513 2.59 -10.94 12.11
CA GLU A 513 2.06 -10.42 10.86
C GLU A 513 1.90 -8.91 10.95
N ASP A 514 2.15 -8.23 9.82
CA ASP A 514 2.05 -6.79 9.74
C ASP A 514 0.68 -6.27 10.20
N ASN A 515 0.74 -5.20 10.99
CA ASN A 515 -0.47 -4.56 11.48
C ASN A 515 -0.91 -3.41 10.57
N LEU A 516 -1.79 -3.71 9.61
CA LEU A 516 -2.33 -2.72 8.68
C LEU A 516 -3.05 -1.56 9.39
N ILE A 517 -3.79 -1.79 10.49
CA ILE A 517 -4.42 -0.66 11.20
C ILE A 517 -3.40 0.22 11.92
N ASN A 518 -2.28 -0.34 12.37
CA ASN A 518 -1.16 0.47 12.88
C ASN A 518 -0.52 1.25 11.74
N PHE A 519 -0.37 0.65 10.55
CA PHE A 519 0.11 1.35 9.37
C PHE A 519 -0.80 2.56 9.02
N VAL A 520 -2.12 2.37 8.98
CA VAL A 520 -3.09 3.45 8.76
C VAL A 520 -3.01 4.52 9.86
N SER A 521 -2.90 4.11 11.13
CA SER A 521 -2.76 5.06 12.25
C SER A 521 -1.45 5.86 12.13
N ASN A 522 -0.36 5.25 11.69
CA ASN A 522 0.93 5.92 11.48
C ASN A 522 0.87 6.88 10.29
N VAL A 523 0.19 6.53 9.19
CA VAL A 523 -0.08 7.47 8.07
C VAL A 523 -0.81 8.70 8.61
N ALA A 524 -1.88 8.50 9.38
CA ALA A 524 -2.62 9.59 10.00
C ALA A 524 -1.73 10.48 10.88
N SER A 525 -0.93 9.88 11.76
CA SER A 525 -0.01 10.63 12.64
C SER A 525 1.06 11.42 11.88
N ILE A 526 1.51 10.96 10.69
CA ILE A 526 2.41 11.73 9.81
C ILE A 526 1.65 12.93 9.20
N VAL A 527 0.49 12.67 8.60
CA VAL A 527 -0.35 13.69 7.93
C VAL A 527 -0.83 14.75 8.93
N GLU A 528 -1.14 14.36 10.16
CA GLU A 528 -1.62 15.27 11.21
C GLU A 528 -0.47 15.83 12.05
N SER A 529 0.77 15.48 11.71
CA SER A 529 2.01 15.97 12.34
C SER A 529 2.04 15.80 13.86
N GLU A 530 1.57 14.64 14.32
CA GLU A 530 1.69 14.21 15.73
C GLU A 530 3.13 13.80 16.09
N ILE A 531 3.97 13.54 15.07
CA ILE A 531 5.37 13.17 15.22
C ILE A 531 6.22 14.41 15.48
N LYS A 532 6.78 14.54 16.68
CA LYS A 532 7.57 15.71 17.15
C LYS A 532 8.80 16.10 16.30
N ARG A 533 9.20 15.28 15.33
CA ARG A 533 10.44 15.47 14.56
C ARG A 533 10.25 16.18 13.23
N ILE A 534 9.06 16.12 12.64
CA ILE A 534 8.79 16.67 11.31
C ILE A 534 8.50 18.16 11.45
N LYS A 535 9.35 19.02 10.88
CA LYS A 535 9.17 20.47 10.98
C LYS A 535 8.85 21.13 9.64
N SER A 536 9.45 20.65 8.55
CA SER A 536 9.24 21.26 7.22
C SER A 536 8.20 20.50 6.40
N ALA A 537 7.54 21.21 5.47
CA ALA A 537 6.60 20.60 4.54
C ALA A 537 7.28 19.57 3.61
N HIS A 538 8.51 19.85 3.15
CA HIS A 538 9.28 18.91 2.32
C HIS A 538 9.64 17.63 3.07
N GLU A 539 10.11 17.74 4.31
CA GLU A 539 10.41 16.58 5.17
C GLU A 539 9.15 15.74 5.43
N LYS A 540 7.99 16.39 5.60
CA LYS A 540 6.71 15.70 5.74
C LYS A 540 6.34 14.93 4.48
N ALA A 541 6.49 15.53 3.30
CA ALA A 541 6.19 14.89 2.02
C ALA A 541 7.09 13.67 1.79
N ASP A 542 8.39 13.80 2.04
CA ASP A 542 9.35 12.70 1.89
C ASP A 542 9.09 11.57 2.90
N THR A 543 8.82 11.91 4.16
CA THR A 543 8.50 10.94 5.21
C THR A 543 7.21 10.18 4.88
N LEU A 544 6.17 10.90 4.45
CA LEU A 544 4.88 10.33 4.09
C LEU A 544 5.01 9.44 2.84
N PHE A 545 5.73 9.91 1.82
CA PHE A 545 5.98 9.16 0.60
C PHE A 545 6.75 7.87 0.87
N THR A 546 7.86 7.96 1.61
CA THR A 546 8.67 6.81 2.01
C THR A 546 7.86 5.81 2.83
N PHE A 547 6.98 6.29 3.73
CA PHE A 547 6.16 5.42 4.55
C PHE A 547 5.06 4.72 3.73
N LEU A 548 4.33 5.46 2.88
CA LEU A 548 3.28 4.92 2.02
C LEU A 548 3.84 3.90 1.02
N SER A 549 5.00 4.20 0.43
CA SER A 549 5.66 3.33 -0.56
C SER A 549 6.05 1.96 -0.02
N LYS A 550 6.10 1.76 1.30
CA LYS A 550 6.32 0.43 1.91
C LYS A 550 5.19 -0.56 1.63
N LYS A 551 3.98 -0.06 1.36
CA LYS A 551 2.76 -0.89 1.22
C LYS A 551 1.92 -0.56 0.00
N LEU A 552 2.03 0.65 -0.54
CA LEU A 552 1.22 1.13 -1.65
C LEU A 552 2.11 1.64 -2.78
N ASP A 553 1.75 1.28 -4.01
CA ASP A 553 2.25 1.97 -5.19
C ASP A 553 1.44 3.26 -5.39
N ILE A 554 2.05 4.41 -5.11
CA ILE A 554 1.40 5.72 -5.07
C ILE A 554 2.21 6.77 -5.81
N ASN A 555 1.54 7.65 -6.56
CA ASN A 555 2.20 8.76 -7.23
C ASN A 555 2.61 9.86 -6.22
N PHE A 556 3.80 10.43 -6.38
CA PHE A 556 4.31 11.48 -5.49
C PHE A 556 3.42 12.72 -5.45
N SER A 557 2.79 13.08 -6.58
CA SER A 557 1.88 14.25 -6.67
C SER A 557 0.69 14.17 -5.72
N ILE A 558 0.23 12.96 -5.39
CA ILE A 558 -0.84 12.74 -4.41
C ILE A 558 -0.36 13.10 -3.01
N VAL A 559 0.86 12.69 -2.66
CA VAL A 559 1.49 12.98 -1.37
C VAL A 559 1.74 14.48 -1.22
N GLU A 560 2.15 15.14 -2.31
CA GLU A 560 2.32 16.59 -2.37
C GLU A 560 1.04 17.35 -2.03
N ILE A 561 -0.11 16.98 -2.62
CA ILE A 561 -1.40 17.65 -2.34
C ILE A 561 -1.77 17.51 -0.86
N ILE A 562 -1.69 16.31 -0.30
CA ILE A 562 -2.02 16.04 1.12
C ILE A 562 -1.09 16.86 2.04
N THR A 563 0.21 16.87 1.72
CA THR A 563 1.20 17.57 2.54
C THR A 563 1.05 19.08 2.45
N TYR A 564 0.77 19.61 1.26
CA TYR A 564 0.52 21.02 1.02
C TYR A 564 -0.69 21.51 1.81
N ALA A 565 -1.80 20.79 1.74
CA ALA A 565 -3.02 21.15 2.46
C ALA A 565 -2.85 21.08 3.99
N THR A 566 -1.96 20.21 4.48
CA THR A 566 -1.68 20.01 5.91
C THR A 566 -0.40 20.70 6.40
N SER A 567 0.05 21.74 5.69
CA SER A 567 1.17 22.61 6.08
C SER A 567 0.71 24.06 6.13
N VAL A 568 1.47 24.93 6.79
CA VAL A 568 1.10 26.33 7.03
C VAL A 568 2.15 27.31 6.52
N TYR A 569 1.72 28.55 6.25
CA TYR A 569 2.55 29.64 5.74
C TYR A 569 3.64 30.04 6.73
N ASN A 570 3.29 30.51 7.93
CA ASN A 570 4.29 30.86 8.94
C ASN A 570 3.70 30.82 10.35
N LYS A 571 4.03 29.75 11.07
CA LYS A 571 3.60 29.55 12.45
C LYS A 571 4.05 30.67 13.41
N ALA A 572 5.23 31.25 13.21
CA ALA A 572 5.82 32.20 14.15
C ALA A 572 5.01 33.51 14.28
N VAL A 573 4.31 33.89 13.21
CA VAL A 573 3.43 35.06 13.15
C VAL A 573 1.94 34.69 13.17
N GLN A 574 1.63 33.44 13.54
CA GLN A 574 0.26 32.89 13.54
C GLN A 574 -0.44 32.97 12.16
N ASP A 575 0.32 32.88 11.07
CA ASP A 575 -0.24 32.80 9.71
C ASP A 575 -0.43 31.34 9.30
N TYR A 576 -1.68 30.89 9.36
CA TYR A 576 -2.07 29.51 9.13
C TYR A 576 -2.52 29.24 7.69
N ARG A 577 -2.40 30.21 6.78
CA ARG A 577 -2.70 30.01 5.36
C ARG A 577 -1.87 28.87 4.75
N LEU A 578 -2.24 28.40 3.57
CA LEU A 578 -1.48 27.41 2.82
C LEU A 578 -0.02 27.88 2.60
N PRO A 579 0.95 26.95 2.53
CA PRO A 579 2.37 27.26 2.68
C PRO A 579 3.02 28.00 1.50
N ARG A 580 2.28 28.26 0.41
CA ARG A 580 2.82 28.76 -0.85
C ARG A 580 3.49 30.11 -0.70
N GLY A 581 4.69 30.26 -1.27
CA GLY A 581 5.44 31.51 -1.26
C GLY A 581 6.13 31.84 0.07
N SER A 582 5.99 30.99 1.09
CA SER A 582 6.66 31.17 2.37
C SER A 582 8.02 30.47 2.39
N VAL A 583 9.04 31.22 2.80
CA VAL A 583 10.36 30.66 3.18
C VAL A 583 10.35 30.00 4.56
N HIS A 584 9.27 30.16 5.32
CA HIS A 584 9.08 29.64 6.68
C HIS A 584 7.96 28.60 6.75
N MET A 585 7.64 27.93 5.63
CA MET A 585 6.60 26.91 5.61
C MET A 585 6.89 25.80 6.63
N THR A 586 5.91 25.47 7.46
CA THR A 586 6.04 24.42 8.48
C THR A 586 4.92 23.40 8.41
N ALA A 587 5.26 22.17 8.78
CA ALA A 587 4.28 21.14 9.10
C ALA A 587 3.72 21.40 10.51
N GLU A 588 2.41 21.46 10.65
CA GLU A 588 1.76 21.75 11.92
C GLU A 588 0.71 20.71 12.29
N LYS A 589 0.41 20.65 13.59
CA LYS A 589 -0.59 19.72 14.11
C LYS A 589 -1.96 20.01 13.51
N ALA A 590 -2.71 18.97 13.14
CA ALA A 590 -4.06 19.11 12.61
C ALA A 590 -4.99 19.97 13.49
N LYS A 591 -4.93 19.81 14.83
CA LYS A 591 -5.69 20.64 15.77
C LYS A 591 -5.33 22.12 15.61
N THR A 592 -4.04 22.45 15.52
CA THR A 592 -3.59 23.83 15.36
C THR A 592 -3.96 24.42 14.00
N ILE A 593 -3.81 23.67 12.91
CA ILE A 593 -4.25 24.10 11.57
C ILE A 593 -5.75 24.42 11.61
N SER A 594 -6.54 23.55 12.24
CA SER A 594 -7.98 23.75 12.37
C SER A 594 -8.35 25.00 13.16
N TYR A 595 -7.60 25.35 14.21
CA TYR A 595 -7.87 26.56 15.00
C TYR A 595 -7.46 27.83 14.26
N GLY A 596 -6.39 27.75 13.49
CA GLY A 596 -5.85 28.86 12.71
C GLY A 596 -6.58 29.16 11.42
N ARG A 597 -7.34 28.20 10.88
CA ARG A 597 -8.18 28.34 9.68
C ARG A 597 -9.66 28.35 10.05
N SER A 598 -10.55 27.95 9.14
CA SER A 598 -11.96 27.76 9.43
C SER A 598 -12.21 26.62 10.43
N LEU A 599 -13.24 26.80 11.26
CA LEU A 599 -13.73 25.80 12.21
C LEU A 599 -14.83 24.90 11.62
N SER A 600 -15.36 25.20 10.43
CA SER A 600 -16.53 24.49 9.87
C SER A 600 -16.32 22.99 9.76
N HIS A 601 -15.10 22.56 9.40
CA HIS A 601 -14.78 21.15 9.29
C HIS A 601 -14.74 20.44 10.64
N LEU A 602 -14.45 21.14 11.75
CA LEU A 602 -14.41 20.55 13.08
C LEU A 602 -15.78 20.08 13.56
N PHE A 603 -16.87 20.77 13.18
CA PHE A 603 -18.24 20.41 13.55
C PHE A 603 -18.70 19.05 13.02
N SER A 604 -17.95 18.48 12.08
CA SER A 604 -18.21 17.14 11.61
C SER A 604 -17.53 16.06 12.46
N LEU A 605 -16.60 16.40 13.37
CA LEU A 605 -15.73 15.48 14.12
C LEU A 605 -16.20 15.20 15.55
N GLN A 606 -16.10 13.95 16.05
CA GLN A 606 -16.62 13.58 17.39
C GLN A 606 -16.02 14.40 18.55
N GLU A 607 -14.78 14.87 18.41
CA GLU A 607 -14.08 15.68 19.42
C GLU A 607 -14.35 17.19 19.29
N GLN A 608 -15.32 17.63 18.49
CA GLN A 608 -15.62 19.05 18.18
C GLN A 608 -15.80 19.98 19.39
N ILE A 609 -16.21 19.46 20.55
CA ILE A 609 -16.47 20.27 21.75
C ILE A 609 -15.15 20.72 22.39
N GLU A 610 -14.16 19.83 22.49
CA GLU A 610 -12.86 20.16 23.08
C GLU A 610 -12.19 21.38 22.41
N PRO A 611 -12.05 21.48 21.07
CA PRO A 611 -11.44 22.62 20.44
C PRO A 611 -12.25 23.91 20.58
N ILE A 612 -13.58 23.84 20.60
CA ILE A 612 -14.46 25.02 20.74
C ILE A 612 -14.41 25.58 22.16
N PHE A 613 -14.36 24.72 23.18
CA PHE A 613 -14.39 25.13 24.59
C PHE A 613 -13.01 25.26 25.24
N ALA A 614 -12.03 24.45 24.83
CA ALA A 614 -10.64 24.51 25.32
C ALA A 614 -9.74 25.41 24.46
N GLY A 615 -10.24 25.88 23.33
CA GLY A 615 -9.57 26.89 22.52
C GLY A 615 -9.55 28.23 23.25
N ASN A 616 -8.36 28.67 23.65
CA ASN A 616 -8.12 30.02 24.13
C ASN A 616 -8.58 31.07 23.09
N GLY A 617 -8.60 32.35 23.49
CA GLY A 617 -8.89 33.50 22.60
C GLY A 617 -8.15 33.50 21.26
N ASP A 618 -7.07 32.72 21.13
CA ASP A 618 -6.34 32.35 19.91
C ASP A 618 -7.21 31.79 18.76
N ILE A 619 -8.46 31.37 19.01
CA ILE A 619 -9.42 31.02 17.94
C ILE A 619 -10.03 32.27 17.30
N PHE A 620 -10.07 33.40 18.00
CA PHE A 620 -10.65 34.65 17.51
C PHE A 620 -9.61 35.70 17.11
N ASP A 621 -8.33 35.42 17.38
CA ASP A 621 -7.16 36.28 17.11
C ASP A 621 -6.59 36.22 15.66
N PRO A 622 -6.64 35.09 14.92
CA PRO A 622 -6.02 35.00 13.61
C PRO A 622 -6.69 35.94 12.61
N THR A 623 -5.94 36.92 12.12
CA THR A 623 -6.41 37.90 11.11
C THR A 623 -6.48 37.32 9.70
N ASN A 624 -5.68 36.28 9.41
CA ASN A 624 -5.57 35.65 8.09
C ASN A 624 -6.11 34.21 8.12
N ARG A 625 -7.43 34.06 8.23
CA ARG A 625 -8.09 32.75 8.16
C ARG A 625 -8.42 32.39 6.72
N GLU A 626 -8.19 31.12 6.38
CA GLU A 626 -8.65 30.57 5.11
C GLU A 626 -10.04 29.97 5.25
N ASP A 627 -10.86 30.26 4.25
CA ASP A 627 -12.16 29.64 4.08
C ASP A 627 -12.01 28.16 3.77
N HIS A 628 -12.96 27.38 4.26
CA HIS A 628 -13.07 25.96 4.01
C HIS A 628 -14.34 25.66 3.22
N PRO A 629 -14.34 24.66 2.31
CA PRO A 629 -15.55 24.34 1.54
C PRO A 629 -16.80 24.01 2.38
N MET A 630 -16.62 23.59 3.63
CA MET A 630 -17.72 23.32 4.57
C MET A 630 -18.33 24.59 5.19
N ASP A 631 -17.76 25.78 4.95
CA ASP A 631 -18.30 27.05 5.43
C ASP A 631 -19.69 27.33 4.84
N ILE A 632 -20.00 26.75 3.67
CA ILE A 632 -21.32 26.83 3.03
C ILE A 632 -22.45 26.35 3.96
N PHE A 633 -22.17 25.45 4.90
CA PHE A 633 -23.17 24.94 5.85
C PHE A 633 -23.46 25.92 6.99
N PHE A 634 -22.62 26.95 7.18
CA PHE A 634 -22.73 27.93 8.25
C PHE A 634 -23.04 29.34 7.73
N ASP A 635 -22.40 29.75 6.63
CA ASP A 635 -22.66 31.01 5.93
C ASP A 635 -22.79 30.79 4.42
N PRO A 636 -23.94 30.25 3.95
CA PRO A 636 -24.13 29.96 2.54
C PRO A 636 -24.10 31.22 1.65
N GLN A 637 -24.56 32.36 2.17
CA GLN A 637 -24.61 33.60 1.39
C GLN A 637 -23.20 34.18 1.20
N GLY A 638 -22.42 34.29 2.27
CA GLY A 638 -21.05 34.79 2.21
C GLY A 638 -20.16 33.96 1.28
N VAL A 639 -20.25 32.63 1.37
CA VAL A 639 -19.49 31.73 0.50
C VAL A 639 -19.89 31.86 -0.98
N ILE A 640 -21.17 32.02 -1.29
CA ILE A 640 -21.63 32.23 -2.69
C ILE A 640 -21.14 33.58 -3.22
N GLU A 641 -21.16 34.63 -2.40
CA GLU A 641 -20.67 35.96 -2.79
C GLU A 641 -19.16 35.97 -3.04
N GLU A 642 -18.39 35.31 -2.18
CA GLU A 642 -16.94 35.15 -2.34
C GLU A 642 -16.61 34.30 -3.57
N TYR A 643 -17.33 33.19 -3.78
CA TYR A 643 -17.17 32.37 -4.97
C TYR A 643 -17.42 33.17 -6.26
N LYS A 644 -18.46 34.02 -6.27
CA LYS A 644 -18.74 34.92 -7.41
C LYS A 644 -17.61 35.93 -7.61
N ARG A 645 -17.04 36.50 -6.54
CA ARG A 645 -15.90 37.43 -6.62
C ARG A 645 -14.64 36.78 -7.20
N GLN A 646 -14.38 35.51 -6.88
CA GLN A 646 -13.20 34.79 -7.38
C GLN A 646 -13.32 34.32 -8.85
N HIS A 647 -14.53 34.33 -9.42
CA HIS A 647 -14.82 33.85 -10.78
C HIS A 647 -15.34 34.96 -11.73
N GLN A 648 -15.37 36.21 -11.27
CA GLN A 648 -15.50 37.42 -12.09
C GLN A 648 -14.12 37.97 -12.40
#